data_AF-A0A235FEF8-F1
#
_entry.id   AF-A0A235FEF8-F1
#
_cell.length_a   1.000
_cell.length_b   1.000
_cell.length_c   1.000
_cell.angle_alpha   90.00
_cell.angle_beta   90.00
_cell.angle_gamma   90.00
#
_symmetry.space_group_name_H-M   'P 1'
#
loop_
_entity.id
_entity.type
_entity.pdbx_description
1 polymer ?
#
loop_
_entity_poly.entity_id
_entity_poly.type
_entity_poly.pdbx_seq_one_letter_code
_entity_poly.pdbx_strand_id
1 'polypeptide(L)'
;MEEIFLSNITISREAIVVDFIGSSQNIEDIIKETFKKNPFTMKRHPIVREEQMPVFVAFLYDLIIDMRTLPSQDEFVRAYMKKYYHHVSPNGLIYHALVYKTTNAYPSLVRDLHFYFKLIESEKFDDVLLSYAYDIEAKQDLVVTKQNKKLGLQLFSGNDSHIPLKKKQSNRRHVTLEYPDYYLPLFGSEVNAVNIGTEQNSFYVYSTSDVKTVYSKLQNSSTLMDQIDESTYMFPIEKKKPTVVENAKSLFKKIVNPINVELPLHSYIYIGKDKADNHEDFLKKLLKNGVRVEWISPHLIAESLVTLKNLRVHSWRDASKHDLKILDGKYSFKDATLLEQIGNESAFNFEQYKTEHAQTDKHLIVEAGAGSGKTETMISRIFYLLHMEYLKTLDDIVMITFTNEAADNMKSKLSKRLYELFLITGDTRYIGWSEQVPSMRIMTIPSFAKTLLQDFSTNLGLGSNFSIRTLTVVRRKIIADELDKYIRNNNLTFKELGENKEYELIKMVDSFWVQLEQKGITIEQHSKVSWGDIPSEKINKNYYYMFIKVLLECEKRFNELKLNNNTLTVNDLTQKINDIKKFLDLKHLRAPFKYLFVDEFQDTDDIQINLVKSLTELTSAQLFVVGDIKQSIYRFRGANYTAFDVLSKELGQKNIKRDYRLKKNYRTNGVLLNKLEDIFDTWRDDNDQILPLADNEGKFIENRLMPTISTNKYIEQYRFESIDDINKYDFSHKIQDLYKTLEKDDKSKSPVELAILVRTNYQAIEIRKILEKIREADRSFNYEIKTGGDLFASEAAKDLLILFNAMCYDDDPESYFALYQTPFTKKAFDLQRLLPHEGDKRKILAEELFDEIEGLEEARKGLRIKPTLHVIYEFLMTNRFENVLASSNKQLHDIQKYRLNLYRMLELAAEGNSVSAVSIYNLRYWLEVQIATNRNEDEMDVDITNCEKLVRVITVHKAKGLEFDTVFIPFTQSPFEKKPNQEMIVTKENDNFKAGWKLKVNVSRTESIVSPLYENLKEQEKKEIIREEARLLYVAMTRAKHRLYVLTQTPKYFKNNKYNWSDLIRLELGKK
;
A
#
# COMPACT_ATOMS: atom_id res chain seq x y z
N MET A 1 -11.70 -41.64 -54.89
CA MET A 1 -10.80 -41.19 -53.79
C MET A 1 -11.35 -39.89 -53.28
N GLU A 2 -12.40 -40.02 -52.49
CA GLU A 2 -13.33 -38.99 -52.07
C GLU A 2 -13.26 -38.82 -50.54
N GLU A 3 -12.13 -39.12 -49.88
CA GLU A 3 -12.14 -39.24 -48.40
C GLU A 3 -10.89 -38.79 -47.64
N ILE A 4 -9.84 -38.23 -48.28
CA ILE A 4 -8.56 -38.00 -47.56
C ILE A 4 -8.10 -36.53 -47.55
N PHE A 5 -8.73 -35.60 -48.29
CA PHE A 5 -8.11 -34.29 -48.55
C PHE A 5 -8.88 -33.03 -48.09
N LEU A 6 -9.94 -33.14 -47.28
CA LEU A 6 -10.74 -31.97 -46.86
C LEU A 6 -11.05 -31.83 -45.35
N SER A 7 -10.32 -32.51 -44.45
CA SER A 7 -10.60 -32.44 -43.00
C SER A 7 -9.36 -32.31 -42.10
N ASN A 8 -8.42 -31.41 -42.42
CA ASN A 8 -7.40 -31.01 -41.44
C ASN A 8 -7.97 -29.96 -40.49
N ILE A 9 -8.82 -30.45 -39.59
CA ILE A 9 -9.23 -29.80 -38.36
C ILE A 9 -7.96 -29.53 -37.55
N THR A 10 -7.70 -28.27 -37.19
CA THR A 10 -6.86 -27.92 -36.04
C THR A 10 -7.46 -28.61 -34.81
N ILE A 11 -6.95 -29.79 -34.48
CA ILE A 11 -7.27 -30.47 -33.23
C ILE A 11 -6.77 -29.55 -32.11
N SER A 12 -7.68 -28.98 -31.32
CA SER A 12 -7.27 -28.15 -30.18
C SER A 12 -6.46 -29.02 -29.20
N ARG A 13 -5.52 -28.41 -28.46
CA ARG A 13 -4.77 -29.15 -27.41
C ARG A 13 -5.69 -29.86 -26.42
N GLU A 14 -6.91 -29.35 -26.21
CA GLU A 14 -7.92 -30.02 -25.41
C GLU A 14 -8.33 -31.36 -26.01
N ALA A 15 -8.58 -31.43 -27.33
CA ALA A 15 -8.93 -32.69 -27.99
C ALA A 15 -7.80 -33.74 -27.90
N ILE A 16 -6.54 -33.32 -27.90
CA ILE A 16 -5.39 -34.21 -27.67
C ILE A 16 -5.37 -34.75 -26.23
N VAL A 17 -5.61 -33.88 -25.24
CA VAL A 17 -5.73 -34.29 -23.83
C VAL A 17 -6.94 -35.20 -23.62
N VAL A 18 -8.06 -34.92 -24.30
CA VAL A 18 -9.27 -35.75 -24.32
C VAL A 18 -8.96 -37.15 -24.82
N ASP A 19 -8.22 -37.27 -25.92
CA ASP A 19 -7.82 -38.57 -26.48
C ASP A 19 -6.94 -39.39 -25.51
N PHE A 20 -6.02 -38.75 -24.78
CA PHE A 20 -5.14 -39.46 -23.84
C PHE A 20 -5.82 -39.85 -22.53
N ILE A 21 -6.78 -39.06 -22.07
CA ILE A 21 -7.50 -39.31 -20.82
C ILE A 21 -8.67 -40.27 -21.02
N GLY A 22 -9.28 -40.31 -22.21
CA GLY A 22 -10.28 -41.31 -22.60
C GLY A 22 -11.71 -41.06 -22.08
N SER A 23 -11.92 -40.67 -20.80
CA SER A 23 -13.23 -40.23 -20.26
C SER A 23 -13.16 -39.68 -18.83
N SER A 24 -14.20 -38.99 -18.37
CA SER A 24 -14.41 -38.59 -16.98
C SER A 24 -14.44 -39.77 -16.03
N GLN A 25 -15.02 -40.91 -16.46
CA GLN A 25 -15.02 -42.14 -15.67
C GLN A 25 -13.61 -42.69 -15.52
N ASN A 26 -12.80 -42.64 -16.58
CA ASN A 26 -11.39 -43.02 -16.52
C ASN A 26 -10.60 -42.10 -15.57
N ILE A 27 -10.83 -40.78 -15.63
CA ILE A 27 -10.24 -39.82 -14.65
C ILE A 27 -10.63 -40.20 -13.23
N GLU A 28 -11.92 -40.48 -12.99
CA GLU A 28 -12.45 -40.85 -11.68
C GLU A 28 -11.78 -42.14 -11.16
N ASP A 29 -11.59 -43.14 -12.01
CA ASP A 29 -10.97 -44.40 -11.64
C ASP A 29 -9.46 -44.26 -11.41
N ILE A 30 -8.76 -43.47 -12.23
CA ILE A 30 -7.35 -43.10 -12.00
C ILE A 30 -7.19 -42.36 -10.66
N ILE A 31 -8.09 -41.42 -10.35
CA ILE A 31 -8.11 -40.71 -9.06
C ILE A 31 -8.36 -41.70 -7.92
N LYS A 32 -9.34 -42.61 -8.05
CA LYS A 32 -9.64 -43.65 -7.03
C LYS A 32 -8.44 -44.54 -6.77
N GLU A 33 -7.68 -44.94 -7.79
CA GLU A 33 -6.48 -45.76 -7.62
C GLU A 33 -5.33 -44.97 -6.99
N THR A 34 -5.15 -43.71 -7.39
CA THR A 34 -4.05 -42.84 -6.94
C THR A 34 -4.22 -42.41 -5.48
N PHE A 35 -5.43 -42.00 -5.08
CA PHE A 35 -5.71 -41.52 -3.72
C PHE A 35 -5.96 -42.64 -2.69
N LYS A 36 -6.09 -43.91 -3.11
CA LYS A 36 -6.13 -45.08 -2.20
C LYS A 36 -4.76 -45.54 -1.72
N LYS A 37 -3.68 -45.23 -2.45
CA LYS A 37 -2.35 -45.84 -2.22
C LYS A 37 -1.41 -45.03 -1.31
N ASN A 38 -1.65 -43.74 -1.06
CA ASN A 38 -0.74 -42.91 -0.25
C ASN A 38 -1.48 -42.04 0.78
N PRO A 39 -1.40 -42.35 2.09
CA PRO A 39 -1.84 -41.43 3.14
C PRO A 39 -0.82 -40.30 3.29
N PHE A 40 -1.08 -39.14 2.68
CA PHE A 40 -0.23 -37.97 2.84
C PHE A 40 -0.37 -37.35 4.24
N THR A 41 0.76 -37.17 4.92
CA THR A 41 0.88 -36.26 6.08
C THR A 41 2.08 -35.35 5.87
N MET A 42 1.82 -34.11 5.46
CA MET A 42 2.81 -33.02 5.51
C MET A 42 2.38 -31.99 6.53
N LYS A 43 3.26 -31.66 7.48
CA LYS A 43 3.02 -30.61 8.48
C LYS A 43 3.02 -29.23 7.81
N ARG A 44 2.01 -28.42 8.13
CA ARG A 44 1.90 -27.02 7.69
C ARG A 44 3.11 -26.22 8.19
N HIS A 45 3.74 -25.46 7.31
CA HIS A 45 4.70 -24.43 7.68
C HIS A 45 4.26 -23.06 7.14
N PRO A 46 4.23 -22.01 7.98
CA PRO A 46 3.92 -20.66 7.55
C PRO A 46 5.16 -20.04 6.90
N ILE A 47 4.95 -19.07 6.01
CA ILE A 47 5.97 -18.21 5.36
C ILE A 47 6.41 -18.70 3.96
N VAL A 48 5.67 -18.27 2.93
CA VAL A 48 6.16 -17.58 1.70
C VAL A 48 4.91 -16.93 1.05
N ARG A 49 4.70 -15.63 1.27
CA ARG A 49 3.56 -14.90 0.68
C ARG A 49 3.91 -14.16 -0.63
N GLU A 50 5.18 -14.14 -1.06
CA GLU A 50 5.64 -13.11 -2.02
C GLU A 50 6.26 -13.63 -3.33
N GLU A 51 6.37 -14.93 -3.56
CA GLU A 51 6.74 -15.45 -4.89
C GLU A 51 5.49 -15.73 -5.72
N GLN A 52 5.29 -14.95 -6.79
CA GLN A 52 4.24 -15.17 -7.80
C GLN A 52 4.57 -16.43 -8.62
N MET A 53 3.63 -17.37 -8.69
CA MET A 53 3.85 -18.70 -9.29
C MET A 53 3.38 -18.74 -10.77
N PRO A 54 4.06 -19.51 -11.65
CA PRO A 54 3.61 -19.79 -13.00
C PRO A 54 2.23 -20.50 -13.06
N VAL A 55 1.51 -20.33 -14.17
CA VAL A 55 0.20 -20.95 -14.47
C VAL A 55 0.28 -22.49 -14.35
N PHE A 56 -0.32 -23.05 -13.29
CA PHE A 56 -0.37 -24.49 -12.99
C PHE A 56 -1.15 -25.33 -14.02
N VAL A 57 -2.22 -24.77 -14.59
CA VAL A 57 -3.12 -25.42 -15.55
C VAL A 57 -2.39 -25.75 -16.83
N ALA A 58 -1.77 -24.76 -17.46
CA ALA A 58 -1.06 -24.92 -18.72
C ALA A 58 0.02 -26.00 -18.57
N PHE A 59 0.70 -26.01 -17.43
CA PHE A 59 1.68 -27.03 -17.12
C PHE A 59 1.07 -28.43 -16.93
N LEU A 60 -0.08 -28.57 -16.24
CA LEU A 60 -0.76 -29.86 -16.09
C LEU A 60 -1.15 -30.44 -17.46
N TYR A 61 -1.66 -29.60 -18.37
CA TYR A 61 -2.02 -30.01 -19.73
C TYR A 61 -0.81 -30.48 -20.54
N ASP A 62 0.26 -29.68 -20.56
CA ASP A 62 1.50 -30.05 -21.23
C ASP A 62 2.03 -31.39 -20.66
N LEU A 63 1.97 -31.55 -19.33
CA LEU A 63 2.45 -32.77 -18.68
C LEU A 63 1.58 -34.00 -19.01
N ILE A 64 0.26 -33.84 -19.15
CA ILE A 64 -0.63 -34.93 -19.59
C ILE A 64 -0.33 -35.33 -21.05
N ILE A 65 -0.10 -34.35 -21.92
CA ILE A 65 0.29 -34.61 -23.32
C ILE A 65 1.63 -35.36 -23.37
N ASP A 66 2.60 -34.91 -22.58
CA ASP A 66 3.94 -35.50 -22.52
C ASP A 66 3.90 -36.93 -21.95
N MET A 67 3.14 -37.16 -20.88
CA MET A 67 3.03 -38.46 -20.22
C MET A 67 2.02 -39.41 -20.88
N ARG A 68 1.13 -38.88 -21.73
CA ARG A 68 -0.02 -39.57 -22.33
C ARG A 68 -0.98 -40.20 -21.31
N THR A 69 -0.94 -39.73 -20.05
CA THR A 69 -1.78 -40.16 -18.93
C THR A 69 -1.94 -39.02 -17.93
N LEU A 70 -2.91 -39.10 -17.03
CA LEU A 70 -3.00 -38.16 -15.91
C LEU A 70 -1.83 -38.40 -14.92
N PRO A 71 -0.92 -37.43 -14.71
CA PRO A 71 0.21 -37.58 -13.79
C PRO A 71 -0.29 -37.69 -12.35
N SER A 72 0.35 -38.47 -11.49
CA SER A 72 0.07 -38.43 -10.04
C SER A 72 0.48 -37.09 -9.41
N GLN A 73 -0.03 -36.77 -8.21
CA GLN A 73 0.32 -35.54 -7.49
C GLN A 73 1.83 -35.39 -7.31
N ASP A 74 2.54 -36.47 -6.95
CA ASP A 74 3.99 -36.47 -6.77
C ASP A 74 4.74 -36.28 -8.09
N GLU A 75 4.24 -36.83 -9.19
CA GLU A 75 4.82 -36.62 -10.52
C GLU A 75 4.63 -35.19 -10.99
N PHE A 76 3.42 -34.64 -10.80
CA PHE A 76 3.13 -33.24 -11.09
C PHE A 76 3.99 -32.30 -10.28
N VAL A 77 4.06 -32.47 -8.96
CA VAL A 77 4.88 -31.63 -8.06
C VAL A 77 6.35 -31.74 -8.45
N ARG A 78 6.88 -32.94 -8.66
CA ARG A 78 8.29 -33.11 -9.07
C ARG A 78 8.57 -32.49 -10.43
N ALA A 79 7.71 -32.70 -11.43
CA ALA A 79 7.89 -32.14 -12.76
C ALA A 79 7.79 -30.61 -12.74
N TYR A 80 6.83 -30.05 -11.98
CA TYR A 80 6.64 -28.60 -11.84
C TYR A 80 7.80 -27.95 -11.10
N MET A 81 8.23 -28.52 -9.96
CA MET A 81 9.40 -28.04 -9.21
C MET A 81 10.67 -28.14 -10.04
N LYS A 82 10.84 -29.23 -10.81
CA LYS A 82 11.99 -29.39 -11.73
C LYS A 82 11.95 -28.39 -12.89
N LYS A 83 10.78 -28.04 -13.43
CA LYS A 83 10.69 -27.10 -14.56
C LYS A 83 10.87 -25.65 -14.10
N TYR A 84 10.14 -25.23 -13.09
CA TYR A 84 10.07 -23.81 -12.70
C TYR A 84 10.98 -23.41 -11.52
N TYR A 85 11.40 -24.38 -10.70
CA TYR A 85 12.11 -24.11 -9.45
C TYR A 85 13.38 -24.97 -9.27
N HIS A 86 14.01 -25.41 -10.37
CA HIS A 86 15.24 -26.21 -10.32
C HIS A 86 16.41 -25.50 -9.63
N HIS A 87 16.38 -24.16 -9.60
CA HIS A 87 17.38 -23.31 -8.95
C HIS A 87 17.18 -23.21 -7.43
N VAL A 88 16.04 -23.65 -6.90
CA VAL A 88 15.75 -23.63 -5.47
C VAL A 88 16.35 -24.88 -4.81
N SER A 89 17.20 -24.68 -3.80
CA SER A 89 17.81 -25.79 -3.06
C SER A 89 16.73 -26.70 -2.45
N PRO A 90 16.76 -28.03 -2.68
CA PRO A 90 15.80 -28.99 -2.12
C PRO A 90 15.73 -28.99 -0.59
N ASN A 91 16.80 -28.53 0.08
CA ASN A 91 16.89 -28.42 1.55
C ASN A 91 16.47 -27.03 2.07
N GLY A 92 16.06 -26.12 1.19
CA GLY A 92 15.68 -24.75 1.52
C GLY A 92 14.22 -24.62 1.96
N LEU A 93 13.96 -23.70 2.90
CA LEU A 93 12.60 -23.40 3.39
C LEU A 93 11.63 -23.03 2.25
N ILE A 94 12.12 -22.28 1.25
CA ILE A 94 11.35 -21.85 0.08
C ILE A 94 10.89 -23.06 -0.75
N TYR A 95 11.75 -24.07 -0.93
CA TYR A 95 11.42 -25.30 -1.67
C TYR A 95 10.23 -26.01 -1.03
N HIS A 96 10.25 -26.19 0.30
CA HIS A 96 9.15 -26.84 1.03
C HIS A 96 7.84 -26.05 0.97
N ALA A 97 7.89 -24.72 1.00
CA ALA A 97 6.71 -23.87 0.87
C ALA A 97 6.09 -23.94 -0.53
N LEU A 98 6.92 -23.95 -1.58
CA LEU A 98 6.49 -24.09 -2.97
C LEU A 98 5.92 -25.49 -3.22
N VAL A 99 6.59 -26.55 -2.75
CA VAL A 99 6.08 -27.93 -2.77
C VAL A 99 4.70 -27.98 -2.11
N TYR A 100 4.53 -27.40 -0.92
CA TYR A 100 3.24 -27.37 -0.23
C TYR A 100 2.15 -26.66 -1.05
N LYS A 101 2.44 -25.50 -1.66
CA LYS A 101 1.48 -24.79 -2.51
C LYS A 101 1.10 -25.60 -3.75
N THR A 102 2.08 -26.11 -4.50
CA THR A 102 1.86 -26.95 -5.70
C THR A 102 1.09 -28.23 -5.36
N THR A 103 1.39 -28.82 -4.21
CA THR A 103 0.67 -29.99 -3.68
C THR A 103 -0.81 -29.65 -3.44
N ASN A 104 -1.12 -28.51 -2.82
CA ASN A 104 -2.50 -28.10 -2.56
C ASN A 104 -3.28 -27.67 -3.83
N ALA A 105 -2.57 -27.19 -4.85
CA ALA A 105 -3.15 -26.76 -6.12
C ALA A 105 -3.70 -27.95 -6.95
N TYR A 106 -2.89 -29.00 -7.07
CA TYR A 106 -3.15 -30.16 -7.94
C TYR A 106 -4.54 -30.80 -7.78
N PRO A 107 -5.06 -31.05 -6.56
CA PRO A 107 -6.39 -31.61 -6.39
C PRO A 107 -7.53 -30.77 -7.00
N SER A 108 -7.42 -29.44 -6.92
CA SER A 108 -8.45 -28.54 -7.47
C SER A 108 -8.44 -28.59 -9.00
N LEU A 109 -7.25 -28.60 -9.60
CA LEU A 109 -7.07 -28.66 -11.05
C LEU A 109 -7.59 -29.96 -11.65
N VAL A 110 -7.26 -31.09 -11.04
CA VAL A 110 -7.73 -32.41 -11.48
C VAL A 110 -9.24 -32.54 -11.36
N ARG A 111 -9.84 -31.99 -10.29
CA ARG A 111 -11.29 -31.95 -10.13
C ARG A 111 -11.97 -31.10 -11.21
N ASP A 112 -11.42 -29.92 -11.49
CA ASP A 112 -11.98 -29.00 -12.49
C ASP A 112 -11.92 -29.63 -13.88
N LEU A 113 -10.82 -30.31 -14.20
CA LEU A 113 -10.66 -31.12 -15.40
C LEU A 113 -11.67 -32.27 -15.44
N HIS A 114 -11.83 -33.03 -14.36
CA HIS A 114 -12.83 -34.11 -14.29
C HIS A 114 -14.25 -33.61 -14.58
N PHE A 115 -14.65 -32.45 -14.06
CA PHE A 115 -15.99 -31.91 -14.30
C PHE A 115 -16.17 -31.38 -15.72
N TYR A 116 -15.13 -30.75 -16.28
CA TYR A 116 -15.08 -30.38 -17.70
C TYR A 116 -15.43 -31.57 -18.60
N PHE A 117 -14.80 -32.73 -18.38
CA PHE A 117 -15.10 -33.95 -19.12
C PHE A 117 -16.52 -34.46 -18.90
N LYS A 118 -17.03 -34.44 -17.66
CA LYS A 118 -18.44 -34.81 -17.39
C LYS A 118 -19.44 -33.90 -18.11
N LEU A 119 -19.14 -32.62 -18.29
CA LEU A 119 -20.00 -31.70 -19.03
C LEU A 119 -20.01 -32.03 -20.53
N ILE A 120 -18.84 -32.32 -21.10
CA ILE A 120 -18.69 -32.71 -22.51
C ILE A 120 -19.40 -34.03 -22.79
N GLU A 121 -19.12 -35.08 -22.01
CA GLU A 121 -19.70 -36.43 -22.16
C GLU A 121 -21.22 -36.47 -22.00
N SER A 122 -21.80 -35.45 -21.36
CA SER A 122 -23.24 -35.37 -21.21
C SER A 122 -23.97 -35.09 -22.53
N GLU A 123 -23.26 -34.55 -23.54
CA GLU A 123 -23.80 -34.07 -24.83
C GLU A 123 -24.95 -33.06 -24.70
N LYS A 124 -25.13 -32.48 -23.50
CA LYS A 124 -26.21 -31.54 -23.23
C LYS A 124 -25.89 -30.10 -23.64
N PHE A 125 -24.62 -29.77 -23.80
CA PHE A 125 -24.14 -28.42 -24.13
C PHE A 125 -23.62 -28.40 -25.57
N ASP A 126 -23.77 -27.28 -26.25
CA ASP A 126 -23.24 -27.09 -27.61
C ASP A 126 -21.74 -26.77 -27.58
N ASP A 127 -21.27 -26.12 -26.50
CA ASP A 127 -19.85 -25.83 -26.27
C ASP A 127 -19.53 -25.80 -24.77
N VAL A 128 -18.33 -26.22 -24.40
CA VAL A 128 -17.80 -26.20 -23.03
C VAL A 128 -16.35 -25.71 -23.10
N LEU A 129 -16.11 -24.49 -22.61
CA LEU A 129 -14.82 -23.81 -22.66
C LEU A 129 -14.21 -23.73 -21.26
N LEU A 130 -12.89 -23.88 -21.18
CA LEU A 130 -12.11 -23.75 -19.95
C LEU A 130 -11.29 -22.45 -20.01
N SER A 131 -11.42 -21.58 -19.01
CA SER A 131 -10.69 -20.30 -18.96
C SER A 131 -9.30 -20.47 -18.36
N TYR A 132 -8.29 -19.97 -19.06
CA TYR A 132 -6.87 -20.01 -18.63
C TYR A 132 -6.40 -18.69 -17.97
N ALA A 133 -7.27 -17.69 -17.84
CA ALA A 133 -6.90 -16.31 -17.50
C ALA A 133 -6.62 -16.04 -16.01
N TYR A 134 -7.06 -16.91 -15.08
CA TYR A 134 -7.09 -16.61 -13.64
C TYR A 134 -6.43 -17.67 -12.74
N ASP A 135 -5.31 -18.24 -13.20
CA ASP A 135 -4.65 -19.39 -12.56
C ASP A 135 -3.65 -19.07 -11.42
N ILE A 136 -3.62 -17.83 -10.91
CA ILE A 136 -2.63 -17.41 -9.89
C ILE A 136 -2.89 -18.11 -8.53
N GLU A 137 -4.04 -18.76 -8.35
CA GLU A 137 -4.41 -19.49 -7.11
C GLU A 137 -4.90 -20.94 -7.35
N ALA A 138 -4.58 -21.55 -8.49
CA ALA A 138 -4.98 -22.93 -8.84
C ALA A 138 -6.50 -23.18 -8.85
N LYS A 139 -7.26 -22.31 -9.53
CA LYS A 139 -8.71 -22.45 -9.75
C LYS A 139 -9.01 -22.17 -11.21
N GLN A 140 -9.88 -22.98 -11.80
CA GLN A 140 -10.34 -22.77 -13.16
C GLN A 140 -11.81 -22.36 -13.20
N ASP A 141 -12.12 -21.45 -14.12
CA ASP A 141 -13.50 -21.11 -14.45
C ASP A 141 -13.88 -21.77 -15.78
N LEU A 142 -15.09 -22.32 -15.82
CA LEU A 142 -15.66 -23.02 -16.96
C LEU A 142 -16.75 -22.16 -17.58
N VAL A 143 -16.96 -22.24 -18.89
CA VAL A 143 -18.08 -21.60 -19.57
C VAL A 143 -18.82 -22.65 -20.39
N VAL A 144 -20.12 -22.80 -20.16
CA VAL A 144 -20.96 -23.73 -20.92
C VAL A 144 -21.95 -22.96 -21.79
N THR A 145 -22.18 -23.46 -23.01
CA THR A 145 -23.07 -22.82 -24.00
C THR A 145 -24.16 -23.79 -24.46
N LYS A 146 -25.41 -23.32 -24.58
CA LYS A 146 -26.51 -24.08 -25.21
C LYS A 146 -27.54 -23.14 -25.84
N GLN A 147 -27.83 -23.32 -27.14
CA GLN A 147 -28.83 -22.54 -27.90
C GLN A 147 -28.67 -21.02 -27.67
N ASN A 148 -27.45 -20.54 -27.92
CA ASN A 148 -26.92 -19.18 -27.66
C ASN A 148 -26.76 -18.77 -26.19
N LYS A 149 -27.33 -19.49 -25.20
CA LYS A 149 -27.20 -19.15 -23.77
C LYS A 149 -25.82 -19.55 -23.27
N LYS A 150 -25.11 -18.62 -22.62
CA LYS A 150 -23.80 -18.87 -22.00
C LYS A 150 -23.89 -18.73 -20.49
N LEU A 151 -23.18 -19.60 -19.78
CA LEU A 151 -23.11 -19.59 -18.32
C LEU A 151 -21.67 -19.83 -17.86
N GLY A 152 -21.15 -18.91 -17.06
CA GLY A 152 -19.90 -19.09 -16.33
C GLY A 152 -20.13 -20.02 -15.14
N LEU A 153 -19.21 -20.94 -14.90
CA LEU A 153 -19.24 -21.90 -13.82
C LEU A 153 -17.96 -21.75 -12.98
N GLN A 154 -18.14 -21.50 -11.69
CA GLN A 154 -17.06 -21.44 -10.73
C GLN A 154 -17.13 -22.61 -9.76
N LEU A 155 -16.05 -23.40 -9.68
CA LEU A 155 -15.96 -24.64 -8.91
C LEU A 155 -15.24 -24.43 -7.56
N PHE A 156 -15.77 -24.97 -6.46
CA PHE A 156 -15.21 -24.79 -5.12
C PHE A 156 -14.75 -26.08 -4.46
N SER A 157 -13.67 -26.01 -3.67
CA SER A 157 -13.07 -27.13 -2.92
C SER A 157 -13.52 -27.23 -1.45
N GLY A 158 -14.69 -26.70 -1.07
CA GLY A 158 -15.07 -26.64 0.35
C GLY A 158 -16.57 -26.68 0.65
N ASN A 159 -16.86 -26.89 1.93
CA ASN A 159 -18.17 -27.06 2.57
C ASN A 159 -18.94 -25.74 2.79
N ASP A 160 -20.23 -25.85 3.16
CA ASP A 160 -21.20 -24.73 3.21
C ASP A 160 -20.81 -23.52 4.08
N SER A 161 -19.91 -23.70 5.06
CA SER A 161 -19.37 -22.62 5.90
C SER A 161 -18.30 -21.75 5.22
N HIS A 162 -17.67 -22.24 4.14
CA HIS A 162 -16.68 -21.50 3.35
C HIS A 162 -17.28 -20.69 2.20
N ILE A 163 -18.53 -20.99 1.82
CA ILE A 163 -19.24 -20.34 0.72
C ILE A 163 -19.46 -18.83 0.97
N PRO A 164 -19.87 -18.35 2.17
CA PRO A 164 -20.12 -16.93 2.39
C PRO A 164 -18.83 -16.09 2.40
N LEU A 165 -17.74 -16.63 2.97
CA LEU A 165 -16.43 -15.96 3.01
C LEU A 165 -15.79 -15.90 1.60
N LYS A 166 -15.90 -16.97 0.80
CA LYS A 166 -15.40 -16.97 -0.58
C LYS A 166 -16.30 -16.20 -1.54
N LYS A 167 -17.63 -16.19 -1.36
CA LYS A 167 -18.55 -15.29 -2.11
C LYS A 167 -18.20 -13.81 -1.89
N LYS A 168 -17.77 -13.43 -0.68
CA LYS A 168 -17.24 -12.08 -0.41
C LYS A 168 -15.91 -11.79 -1.11
N GLN A 169 -15.08 -12.81 -1.39
CA GLN A 169 -13.83 -12.67 -2.14
C GLN A 169 -14.02 -12.75 -3.66
N SER A 170 -14.97 -13.56 -4.17
CA SER A 170 -15.27 -13.71 -5.60
C SER A 170 -16.01 -12.51 -6.19
N ASN A 171 -16.71 -11.71 -5.37
CA ASN A 171 -17.22 -10.39 -5.78
C ASN A 171 -16.12 -9.41 -6.28
N ARG A 172 -14.83 -9.77 -6.18
CA ARG A 172 -13.70 -9.01 -6.76
C ARG A 172 -13.15 -9.59 -8.06
N ARG A 173 -13.61 -10.76 -8.52
CA ARG A 173 -13.08 -11.47 -9.69
C ARG A 173 -14.22 -12.08 -10.51
N HIS A 174 -14.86 -11.24 -11.33
CA HIS A 174 -15.73 -11.71 -12.40
C HIS A 174 -14.89 -12.03 -13.63
N VAL A 175 -15.12 -13.19 -14.23
CA VAL A 175 -14.27 -13.75 -15.31
C VAL A 175 -14.51 -13.04 -16.64
N THR A 176 -15.69 -12.44 -16.81
CA THR A 176 -16.01 -11.52 -17.91
C THR A 176 -17.32 -10.85 -17.50
N LEU A 177 -17.43 -9.53 -17.63
CA LEU A 177 -18.64 -8.75 -17.28
C LEU A 177 -19.92 -9.17 -18.03
N GLU A 178 -19.83 -10.12 -18.96
CA GLU A 178 -20.84 -10.44 -19.97
C GLU A 178 -21.69 -11.70 -19.65
N TYR A 179 -21.32 -12.54 -18.68
CA TYR A 179 -22.03 -13.79 -18.40
C TYR A 179 -22.47 -13.92 -16.95
N PRO A 180 -23.65 -14.49 -16.66
CA PRO A 180 -24.03 -14.83 -15.30
C PRO A 180 -23.13 -15.96 -14.75
N ASP A 181 -22.50 -15.72 -13.60
CA ASP A 181 -21.73 -16.75 -12.90
C ASP A 181 -22.70 -17.64 -12.09
N TYR A 182 -22.59 -18.95 -12.28
CA TYR A 182 -23.26 -19.95 -11.47
C TYR A 182 -22.26 -20.69 -10.58
N TYR A 183 -22.57 -20.69 -9.29
CA TYR A 183 -21.73 -21.28 -8.26
C TYR A 183 -22.19 -22.69 -7.95
N LEU A 184 -21.29 -23.65 -8.10
CA LEU A 184 -21.55 -25.05 -7.78
C LEU A 184 -20.84 -25.41 -6.46
N PRO A 185 -21.55 -25.38 -5.31
CA PRO A 185 -20.94 -25.72 -4.04
C PRO A 185 -20.65 -27.21 -3.94
N LEU A 186 -19.52 -27.53 -3.31
CA LEU A 186 -19.19 -28.90 -2.97
C LEU A 186 -19.88 -29.18 -1.64
N PHE A 187 -20.92 -30.04 -1.64
CA PHE A 187 -21.82 -30.43 -0.53
C PHE A 187 -23.18 -29.71 -0.35
N GLY A 188 -23.66 -28.92 -1.30
CA GLY A 188 -24.71 -27.93 -1.00
C GLY A 188 -26.15 -28.14 -1.48
N SER A 189 -26.59 -29.27 -2.04
CA SER A 189 -28.03 -29.50 -2.30
C SER A 189 -28.33 -30.94 -2.70
N GLU A 190 -28.89 -31.77 -1.80
CA GLU A 190 -29.55 -33.10 -2.03
C GLU A 190 -29.00 -34.06 -3.12
N VAL A 191 -27.77 -33.86 -3.58
CA VAL A 191 -27.19 -34.46 -4.77
C VAL A 191 -25.80 -34.95 -4.39
N ASN A 192 -25.59 -36.26 -4.53
CA ASN A 192 -24.47 -37.00 -3.95
C ASN A 192 -23.15 -36.73 -4.70
N ALA A 193 -22.33 -35.79 -4.22
CA ALA A 193 -20.91 -35.80 -4.53
C ALA A 193 -20.28 -37.09 -3.97
N VAL A 194 -19.46 -37.78 -4.78
CA VAL A 194 -18.82 -39.03 -4.36
C VAL A 194 -17.52 -38.69 -3.63
N ASN A 195 -17.42 -39.07 -2.36
CA ASN A 195 -16.17 -38.99 -1.60
C ASN A 195 -15.25 -40.13 -2.01
N ILE A 196 -14.04 -39.77 -2.44
CA ILE A 196 -12.98 -40.69 -2.83
C ILE A 196 -11.78 -40.40 -1.91
N GLY A 197 -11.46 -41.30 -0.98
CA GLY A 197 -10.32 -41.13 -0.08
C GLY A 197 -10.49 -41.83 1.27
N THR A 198 -9.65 -41.44 2.25
CA THR A 198 -9.71 -41.90 3.65
C THR A 198 -10.24 -40.78 4.55
N GLU A 199 -10.65 -41.07 5.79
CA GLU A 199 -11.15 -40.06 6.74
C GLU A 199 -10.20 -38.86 6.93
N GLN A 200 -8.90 -39.06 6.73
CA GLN A 200 -7.87 -38.03 6.91
C GLN A 200 -7.56 -37.20 5.65
N ASN A 201 -7.80 -37.75 4.44
CA ASN A 201 -7.54 -37.10 3.15
C ASN A 201 -8.68 -37.43 2.16
N SER A 202 -9.72 -36.61 2.14
CA SER A 202 -10.88 -36.78 1.25
C SER A 202 -10.74 -35.96 -0.03
N PHE A 203 -10.97 -36.60 -1.18
CA PHE A 203 -11.06 -35.96 -2.50
C PHE A 203 -12.49 -36.09 -3.01
N TYR A 204 -13.02 -35.05 -3.65
CA TYR A 204 -14.42 -34.99 -4.07
C TYR A 204 -14.54 -34.77 -5.56
N VAL A 205 -15.39 -35.57 -6.20
CA VAL A 205 -15.72 -35.47 -7.62
C VAL A 205 -17.17 -35.04 -7.83
N TYR A 206 -17.40 -34.33 -8.92
CA TYR A 206 -18.74 -33.92 -9.36
C TYR A 206 -19.49 -35.07 -10.04
N SER A 207 -20.80 -35.11 -9.87
CA SER A 207 -21.69 -36.18 -10.32
C SER A 207 -22.41 -35.85 -11.64
N THR A 208 -22.99 -36.86 -12.30
CA THR A 208 -23.85 -36.65 -13.48
C THR A 208 -25.12 -35.87 -13.14
N SER A 209 -25.56 -35.91 -11.89
CA SER A 209 -26.66 -35.07 -11.39
C SER A 209 -26.26 -33.59 -11.30
N ASP A 210 -24.99 -33.27 -11.00
CA ASP A 210 -24.52 -31.87 -11.00
C ASP A 210 -24.56 -31.28 -12.41
N VAL A 211 -24.20 -32.08 -13.42
CA VAL A 211 -24.36 -31.71 -14.83
C VAL A 211 -25.83 -31.44 -15.18
N LYS A 212 -26.77 -32.25 -14.67
CA LYS A 212 -28.21 -32.03 -14.86
C LYS A 212 -28.69 -30.74 -14.19
N THR A 213 -28.14 -30.39 -13.02
CA THR A 213 -28.44 -29.15 -12.31
C THR A 213 -27.92 -27.93 -13.06
N VAL A 214 -26.69 -27.98 -13.59
CA VAL A 214 -26.15 -26.92 -14.46
C VAL A 214 -27.00 -26.76 -15.72
N TYR A 215 -27.35 -27.87 -16.37
CA TYR A 215 -28.20 -27.85 -17.57
C TYR A 215 -29.60 -27.30 -17.28
N SER A 216 -30.25 -27.73 -16.19
CA SER A 216 -31.58 -27.26 -15.82
C SER A 216 -31.55 -25.78 -15.44
N LYS A 217 -30.46 -25.30 -14.82
CA LYS A 217 -30.30 -23.89 -14.50
C LYS A 217 -30.09 -23.02 -15.75
N LEU A 218 -29.33 -23.51 -16.72
CA LEU A 218 -29.12 -22.86 -18.02
C LEU A 218 -30.44 -22.78 -18.82
N GLN A 219 -31.26 -23.83 -18.77
CA GLN A 219 -32.55 -23.91 -19.48
C GLN A 219 -33.69 -23.15 -18.80
N ASN A 220 -33.81 -23.26 -17.46
CA ASN A 220 -34.92 -22.68 -16.68
C ASN A 220 -34.70 -21.22 -16.25
N SER A 221 -33.54 -20.65 -16.58
CA SER A 221 -33.32 -19.22 -16.36
C SER A 221 -34.09 -18.41 -17.40
N SER A 222 -35.14 -17.71 -16.92
CA SER A 222 -35.85 -16.67 -17.67
C SER A 222 -35.03 -15.39 -17.84
N THR A 223 -33.93 -15.23 -17.10
CA THR A 223 -32.97 -14.11 -17.12
C THR A 223 -31.77 -14.34 -18.06
N LEU A 224 -31.67 -15.51 -18.68
CA LEU A 224 -30.61 -15.87 -19.63
C LEU A 224 -31.18 -15.84 -21.05
N MET A 225 -31.39 -14.63 -21.59
CA MET A 225 -31.26 -14.26 -23.01
C MET A 225 -31.84 -12.88 -23.26
N ASP A 226 -31.08 -12.04 -23.98
CA ASP A 226 -31.39 -10.69 -24.45
C ASP A 226 -32.37 -9.87 -23.59
N GLN A 227 -31.80 -8.86 -22.93
CA GLN A 227 -32.45 -7.79 -22.17
C GLN A 227 -32.51 -8.01 -20.66
N ILE A 228 -31.80 -7.11 -20.00
CA ILE A 228 -31.70 -6.89 -18.57
C ILE A 228 -33.06 -6.34 -18.09
N ASP A 229 -33.64 -6.96 -17.06
CA ASP A 229 -34.67 -6.32 -16.22
C ASP A 229 -34.21 -6.36 -14.75
N GLU A 230 -34.08 -5.17 -14.18
CA GLU A 230 -33.44 -4.84 -12.90
C GLU A 230 -34.35 -5.00 -11.68
N SER A 231 -35.43 -5.77 -11.75
CA SER A 231 -36.53 -5.61 -10.79
C SER A 231 -37.09 -6.88 -10.14
N THR A 232 -36.28 -7.75 -9.51
CA THR A 232 -36.80 -8.60 -8.39
C THR A 232 -35.73 -9.34 -7.58
N TYR A 233 -35.36 -8.81 -6.42
CA TYR A 233 -34.86 -9.61 -5.29
C TYR A 233 -35.52 -9.16 -3.99
N MET A 234 -36.64 -9.79 -3.65
CA MET A 234 -37.14 -9.91 -2.28
C MET A 234 -36.77 -11.30 -1.76
N PHE A 235 -36.13 -11.37 -0.60
CA PHE A 235 -35.91 -12.63 0.12
C PHE A 235 -37.12 -12.98 0.99
N PRO A 236 -37.66 -14.21 0.96
CA PRO A 236 -38.49 -14.70 2.05
C PRO A 236 -37.60 -15.08 3.24
N ILE A 237 -37.84 -14.44 4.38
CA ILE A 237 -37.27 -14.81 5.67
C ILE A 237 -38.14 -15.94 6.24
N GLU A 238 -37.66 -17.18 6.20
CA GLU A 238 -38.17 -18.23 7.09
C GLU A 238 -37.29 -18.33 8.33
N LYS A 239 -37.87 -17.94 9.46
CA LYS A 239 -37.32 -18.12 10.81
C LYS A 239 -37.35 -19.62 11.16
N LYS A 240 -36.21 -20.31 11.07
CA LYS A 240 -35.96 -21.49 11.91
C LYS A 240 -35.15 -21.08 13.13
N LYS A 241 -35.79 -21.19 14.31
CA LYS A 241 -35.16 -21.01 15.62
C LYS A 241 -34.06 -22.08 15.80
N PRO A 242 -32.84 -21.72 16.22
CA PRO A 242 -31.94 -22.67 16.83
C PRO A 242 -32.31 -22.81 18.31
N THR A 243 -33.02 -23.90 18.63
CA THR A 243 -32.91 -24.53 19.95
C THR A 243 -31.48 -25.05 20.11
N VAL A 244 -30.99 -25.12 21.36
CA VAL A 244 -29.62 -25.53 21.77
C VAL A 244 -28.58 -24.40 21.88
N VAL A 245 -28.82 -23.39 22.74
CA VAL A 245 -27.72 -22.61 23.37
C VAL A 245 -27.96 -22.29 24.87
N GLU A 246 -29.07 -22.70 25.49
CA GLU A 246 -29.33 -22.34 26.90
C GLU A 246 -28.63 -23.23 27.95
N ASN A 247 -28.15 -24.42 27.59
CA ASN A 247 -27.52 -25.33 28.56
C ASN A 247 -26.03 -25.09 28.85
N ALA A 248 -25.33 -24.26 28.04
CA ALA A 248 -23.90 -23.98 28.26
C ALA A 248 -23.64 -22.80 29.22
N LYS A 249 -24.58 -21.85 29.34
CA LYS A 249 -24.46 -20.69 30.25
C LYS A 249 -24.78 -21.03 31.72
N SER A 250 -25.49 -22.12 31.95
CA SER A 250 -25.89 -22.61 33.28
C SER A 250 -24.79 -23.45 33.95
N LEU A 251 -24.03 -24.24 33.18
CA LEU A 251 -23.00 -25.14 33.74
C LEU A 251 -21.71 -24.42 34.16
N PHE A 252 -21.32 -23.32 33.51
CA PHE A 252 -20.10 -22.59 33.86
C PHE A 252 -20.24 -21.68 35.10
N LYS A 253 -21.46 -21.46 35.59
CA LYS A 253 -21.72 -20.64 36.79
C LYS A 253 -21.81 -21.45 38.09
N LYS A 254 -21.73 -22.80 38.04
CA LYS A 254 -21.94 -23.68 39.21
C LYS A 254 -20.71 -24.47 39.68
N ILE A 255 -19.53 -24.25 39.11
CA ILE A 255 -18.29 -24.92 39.56
C ILE A 255 -17.18 -23.89 39.78
N VAL A 256 -17.36 -22.96 40.72
CA VAL A 256 -16.23 -22.32 41.43
C VAL A 256 -16.69 -21.99 42.85
N ASN A 257 -15.94 -22.52 43.83
CA ASN A 257 -16.09 -22.24 45.25
C ASN A 257 -15.94 -20.74 45.58
N PRO A 258 -16.46 -20.28 46.73
CA PRO A 258 -16.67 -18.87 47.02
C PRO A 258 -15.39 -18.20 47.54
N ILE A 259 -14.70 -17.45 46.69
CA ILE A 259 -13.86 -16.30 47.12
C ILE A 259 -14.17 -15.15 46.15
N ASN A 260 -15.05 -14.25 46.60
CA ASN A 260 -15.42 -13.02 45.91
C ASN A 260 -14.22 -12.07 45.86
N VAL A 261 -13.47 -12.09 44.77
CA VAL A 261 -12.70 -10.94 44.27
C VAL A 261 -12.91 -10.92 42.76
N GLU A 262 -13.64 -9.93 42.25
CA GLU A 262 -13.78 -9.72 40.80
C GLU A 262 -12.38 -9.54 40.19
N LEU A 263 -11.96 -10.49 39.36
CA LEU A 263 -10.71 -10.39 38.62
C LEU A 263 -10.88 -9.37 37.48
N PRO A 264 -9.89 -8.51 37.20
CA PRO A 264 -9.94 -7.57 36.08
C PRO A 264 -10.03 -8.31 34.74
N LEU A 265 -10.65 -7.68 33.74
CA LEU A 265 -10.87 -8.25 32.41
C LEU A 265 -9.78 -7.85 31.41
N HIS A 266 -9.17 -6.68 31.59
CA HIS A 266 -8.26 -6.10 30.61
C HIS A 266 -6.92 -5.67 31.21
N SER A 267 -6.93 -4.92 32.31
CA SER A 267 -5.72 -4.34 32.91
C SER A 267 -5.74 -4.31 34.43
N TYR A 268 -4.54 -4.39 35.01
CA TYR A 268 -4.30 -4.30 36.43
C TYR A 268 -3.08 -3.42 36.71
N ILE A 269 -3.23 -2.38 37.54
CA ILE A 269 -2.11 -1.61 38.08
C ILE A 269 -1.99 -1.87 39.58
N TYR A 270 -0.78 -2.17 40.04
CA TYR A 270 -0.43 -2.16 41.46
C TYR A 270 0.64 -1.10 41.73
N ILE A 271 0.44 -0.32 42.79
CA ILE A 271 1.42 0.66 43.29
C ILE A 271 1.63 0.36 44.77
N GLY A 272 2.83 -0.06 45.15
CA GLY A 272 3.14 -0.32 46.54
C GLY A 272 4.57 -0.80 46.81
N LYS A 273 4.79 -1.26 48.04
CA LYS A 273 6.10 -1.75 48.51
C LYS A 273 6.41 -3.19 48.10
N ASP A 274 5.41 -3.97 47.71
CA ASP A 274 5.58 -5.40 47.49
C ASP A 274 6.35 -5.68 46.20
N LYS A 275 7.27 -6.66 46.26
CA LYS A 275 8.01 -7.14 45.09
C LYS A 275 7.11 -8.02 44.23
N ALA A 276 7.14 -7.82 42.91
CA ALA A 276 6.42 -8.66 41.96
C ALA A 276 6.76 -10.16 42.12
N ASP A 277 8.02 -10.47 42.43
CA ASP A 277 8.53 -11.83 42.67
C ASP A 277 7.72 -12.60 43.74
N ASN A 278 7.24 -11.91 44.76
CA ASN A 278 6.47 -12.52 45.85
C ASN A 278 5.03 -12.88 45.44
N HIS A 279 4.58 -12.43 44.26
CA HIS A 279 3.21 -12.60 43.76
C HIS A 279 3.16 -13.37 42.44
N GLU A 280 4.19 -14.17 42.13
CA GLU A 280 4.33 -14.86 40.84
C GLU A 280 3.08 -15.68 40.44
N ASP A 281 2.50 -16.46 41.35
CA ASP A 281 1.31 -17.28 41.05
C ASP A 281 0.07 -16.42 40.72
N PHE A 282 -0.09 -15.31 41.43
CA PHE A 282 -1.18 -14.35 41.16
C PHE A 282 -0.97 -13.65 39.81
N LEU A 283 0.26 -13.23 39.52
CA LEU A 283 0.62 -12.62 38.24
C LEU A 283 0.41 -13.59 37.08
N LYS A 284 0.87 -14.85 37.20
CA LYS A 284 0.63 -15.90 36.19
C LYS A 284 -0.86 -16.12 35.95
N LYS A 285 -1.70 -16.09 37.01
CA LYS A 285 -3.16 -16.21 36.88
C LYS A 285 -3.76 -15.05 36.09
N LEU A 286 -3.36 -13.81 36.36
CA LEU A 286 -3.80 -12.64 35.61
C LEU A 286 -3.36 -12.69 34.14
N LEU A 287 -2.09 -12.99 33.90
CA LEU A 287 -1.52 -13.09 32.56
C LEU A 287 -2.21 -14.20 31.73
N LYS A 288 -2.50 -15.35 32.34
CA LYS A 288 -3.25 -16.45 31.69
C LYS A 288 -4.69 -16.06 31.33
N ASN A 289 -5.28 -15.10 32.04
CA ASN A 289 -6.58 -14.52 31.68
C ASN A 289 -6.46 -13.39 30.63
N GLY A 290 -5.26 -13.10 30.13
CA GLY A 290 -5.02 -12.05 29.13
C GLY A 290 -4.93 -10.64 29.71
N VAL A 291 -4.90 -10.49 31.03
CA VAL A 291 -4.84 -9.19 31.72
C VAL A 291 -3.44 -8.61 31.59
N ARG A 292 -3.34 -7.35 31.14
CA ARG A 292 -2.07 -6.59 31.16
C ARG A 292 -1.78 -6.08 32.56
N VAL A 293 -0.58 -6.34 33.06
CA VAL A 293 -0.19 -5.94 34.41
C VAL A 293 0.88 -4.86 34.37
N GLU A 294 0.64 -3.75 35.06
CA GLU A 294 1.60 -2.68 35.32
C GLU A 294 1.91 -2.68 36.82
N TRP A 295 3.13 -3.08 37.21
CA TRP A 295 3.55 -3.20 38.61
C TRP A 295 4.53 -2.08 38.97
N ILE A 296 4.18 -1.20 39.89
CA ILE A 296 4.99 -0.04 40.27
C ILE A 296 5.48 -0.25 41.72
N SER A 297 6.79 -0.40 41.89
CA SER A 297 7.41 -0.66 43.20
C SER A 297 8.81 -0.03 43.31
N PRO A 298 9.39 0.12 44.51
CA PRO A 298 10.74 0.67 44.67
C PRO A 298 11.85 -0.35 44.36
N HIS A 299 11.49 -1.61 44.06
CA HIS A 299 12.42 -2.71 43.87
C HIS A 299 12.54 -3.11 42.39
N LEU A 300 13.76 -3.40 41.94
CA LEU A 300 14.04 -4.02 40.65
C LEU A 300 13.73 -5.54 40.71
N ILE A 301 13.35 -6.10 39.57
CA ILE A 301 12.84 -7.48 39.41
C ILE A 301 13.98 -8.51 39.41
N ALA A 302 13.68 -9.78 39.76
CA ALA A 302 14.47 -10.92 39.35
C ALA A 302 14.40 -11.19 37.83
N GLU A 303 15.48 -11.69 37.21
CA GLU A 303 15.55 -11.95 35.76
C GLU A 303 14.45 -12.90 35.24
N SER A 304 13.94 -13.80 36.08
CA SER A 304 12.90 -14.77 35.73
C SER A 304 11.58 -14.13 35.30
N LEU A 305 11.13 -13.07 35.99
CA LEU A 305 9.86 -12.39 35.68
C LEU A 305 9.97 -11.40 34.50
N VAL A 306 11.18 -10.93 34.16
CA VAL A 306 11.43 -10.02 33.02
C VAL A 306 10.98 -10.64 31.69
N THR A 307 10.97 -11.98 31.61
CA THR A 307 10.59 -12.73 30.41
C THR A 307 9.08 -12.89 30.21
N LEU A 308 8.26 -12.58 31.23
CA LEU A 308 6.81 -12.73 31.16
C LEU A 308 6.20 -11.63 30.30
N LYS A 309 5.75 -12.01 29.10
CA LYS A 309 5.01 -11.10 28.21
C LYS A 309 3.71 -10.63 28.89
N ASN A 310 3.31 -9.38 28.62
CA ASN A 310 2.12 -8.72 29.18
C ASN A 310 2.22 -8.29 30.66
N LEU A 311 3.39 -8.46 31.29
CA LEU A 311 3.77 -7.85 32.56
C LEU A 311 4.80 -6.74 32.30
N ARG A 312 4.59 -5.57 32.91
CA ARG A 312 5.54 -4.46 32.92
C ARG A 312 5.76 -4.03 34.37
N VAL A 313 7.02 -3.85 34.74
CA VAL A 313 7.38 -3.39 36.09
C VAL A 313 8.14 -2.08 35.99
N HIS A 314 7.75 -1.13 36.83
CA HIS A 314 8.29 0.22 36.88
C HIS A 314 8.88 0.48 38.25
N SER A 315 10.09 1.04 38.27
CA SER A 315 10.73 1.47 39.51
C SER A 315 10.31 2.89 39.86
N TRP A 316 9.74 3.09 41.05
CA TRP A 316 9.42 4.42 41.57
C TRP A 316 9.69 4.48 43.08
N ARG A 317 10.48 5.47 43.53
CA ARG A 317 11.01 5.53 44.91
C ARG A 317 9.92 5.67 45.96
N ASP A 318 8.91 6.49 45.68
CA ASP A 318 7.84 6.79 46.62
C ASP A 318 6.71 5.75 46.61
N ALA A 319 6.81 4.71 45.77
CA ALA A 319 5.80 3.66 45.67
C ALA A 319 5.49 2.99 47.02
N SER A 320 6.48 2.88 47.92
CA SER A 320 6.30 2.27 49.24
C SER A 320 5.35 3.03 50.18
N LYS A 321 5.03 4.30 49.86
CA LYS A 321 4.08 5.13 50.64
C LYS A 321 2.62 4.87 50.26
N HIS A 322 2.38 4.03 49.26
CA HIS A 322 1.07 3.73 48.70
C HIS A 322 0.77 2.22 48.75
N ASP A 323 -0.51 1.87 48.66
CA ASP A 323 -0.99 0.50 48.42
C ASP A 323 -2.28 0.61 47.59
N LEU A 324 -2.11 0.97 46.31
CA LEU A 324 -3.22 1.27 45.39
C LEU A 324 -3.32 0.19 44.31
N LYS A 325 -4.55 -0.24 44.04
CA LYS A 325 -4.89 -1.22 43.00
C LYS A 325 -5.92 -0.60 42.06
N ILE A 326 -5.61 -0.58 40.77
CA ILE A 326 -6.48 -0.03 39.74
C ILE A 326 -6.85 -1.15 38.77
N LEU A 327 -8.16 -1.31 38.55
CA LEU A 327 -8.73 -2.37 37.72
C LEU A 327 -9.39 -1.72 36.49
N ASP A 328 -9.00 -2.16 35.29
CA ASP A 328 -9.65 -1.81 34.02
C ASP A 328 -9.93 -0.30 33.86
N GLY A 329 -8.95 0.55 34.18
CA GLY A 329 -9.06 2.00 34.03
C GLY A 329 -9.96 2.73 35.04
N LYS A 330 -10.47 2.05 36.08
CA LYS A 330 -11.32 2.67 37.10
C LYS A 330 -10.47 3.31 38.21
N TYR A 331 -10.30 4.63 38.15
CA TYR A 331 -9.53 5.41 39.14
C TYR A 331 -10.20 6.75 39.47
N SER A 332 -9.98 7.26 40.69
CA SER A 332 -10.49 8.55 41.15
C SER A 332 -9.64 9.73 40.65
N PHE A 333 -10.11 10.97 40.82
CA PHE A 333 -9.33 12.16 40.46
C PHE A 333 -7.99 12.25 41.22
N LYS A 334 -7.97 11.84 42.49
CA LYS A 334 -6.74 11.79 43.30
C LYS A 334 -5.76 10.76 42.73
N ASP A 335 -6.26 9.58 42.35
CA ASP A 335 -5.46 8.53 41.73
C ASP A 335 -4.89 8.97 40.38
N ALA A 336 -5.67 9.71 39.59
CA ALA A 336 -5.21 10.27 38.31
C ALA A 336 -4.00 11.21 38.49
N THR A 337 -4.05 12.07 39.52
CA THR A 337 -2.96 13.00 39.85
C THR A 337 -1.70 12.23 40.28
N LEU A 338 -1.87 11.18 41.08
CA LEU A 338 -0.78 10.30 41.49
C LEU A 338 -0.18 9.56 40.29
N LEU A 339 -1.01 8.98 39.42
CA LEU A 339 -0.56 8.28 38.22
C LEU A 339 0.18 9.21 37.25
N GLU A 340 -0.25 10.47 37.13
CA GLU A 340 0.46 11.48 36.34
C GLU A 340 1.85 11.79 36.94
N GLN A 341 1.94 11.93 38.26
CA GLN A 341 3.23 12.08 38.94
C GLN A 341 4.14 10.87 38.69
N ILE A 342 3.62 9.65 38.88
CA ILE A 342 4.36 8.41 38.62
C ILE A 342 4.81 8.36 37.16
N GLY A 343 3.93 8.73 36.23
CA GLY A 343 4.24 8.81 34.81
C GLY A 343 5.41 9.75 34.55
N ASN A 344 5.43 10.94 35.14
CA ASN A 344 6.51 11.90 34.98
C ASN A 344 7.85 11.41 35.57
N GLU A 345 7.82 10.68 36.68
CA GLU A 345 9.01 10.25 37.41
C GLU A 345 9.51 8.83 37.07
N SER A 346 8.78 8.08 36.22
CA SER A 346 9.12 6.70 35.85
C SER A 346 8.92 6.40 34.36
N ALA A 347 9.10 5.13 33.97
CA ALA A 347 8.82 4.64 32.63
C ALA A 347 7.33 4.33 32.38
N PHE A 348 6.48 4.40 33.41
CA PHE A 348 5.05 4.18 33.28
C PHE A 348 4.41 5.24 32.37
N ASN A 349 3.54 4.81 31.46
CA ASN A 349 2.87 5.69 30.50
C ASN A 349 1.44 5.94 30.92
N PHE A 350 1.23 6.91 31.81
CA PHE A 350 -0.10 7.24 32.26
C PHE A 350 -0.98 7.74 31.11
N GLU A 351 -0.44 8.54 30.20
CA GLU A 351 -1.21 9.14 29.11
C GLU A 351 -1.71 8.10 28.11
N GLN A 352 -0.88 7.09 27.79
CA GLN A 352 -1.33 5.96 26.98
C GLN A 352 -2.39 5.13 27.69
N TYR A 353 -2.20 4.84 28.99
CA TYR A 353 -3.19 4.11 29.79
C TYR A 353 -4.52 4.86 29.88
N LYS A 354 -4.47 6.18 30.09
CA LYS A 354 -5.63 7.10 30.12
C LYS A 354 -6.37 7.11 28.78
N THR A 355 -5.65 7.15 27.65
CA THR A 355 -6.23 7.11 26.30
C THR A 355 -6.88 5.76 25.99
N GLU A 356 -6.21 4.66 26.34
CA GLU A 356 -6.72 3.31 26.14
C GLU A 356 -8.03 3.05 26.89
N HIS A 357 -8.15 3.57 28.11
CA HIS A 357 -9.33 3.41 28.99
C HIS A 357 -10.32 4.57 28.90
N ALA A 358 -10.18 5.44 27.89
CA ALA A 358 -11.07 6.56 27.69
C ALA A 358 -12.54 6.12 27.54
N GLN A 359 -13.49 7.00 27.85
CA GLN A 359 -14.91 6.70 27.71
C GLN A 359 -15.25 6.33 26.25
N THR A 360 -16.21 5.45 26.04
CA THR A 360 -16.56 4.91 24.72
C THR A 360 -17.71 5.64 24.03
N ASP A 361 -18.28 6.66 24.68
CA ASP A 361 -19.44 7.44 24.25
C ASP A 361 -19.06 8.82 23.65
N LYS A 362 -17.76 9.13 23.60
CA LYS A 362 -17.24 10.41 23.09
C LYS A 362 -16.22 10.19 21.98
N HIS A 363 -16.12 11.18 21.09
CA HIS A 363 -15.04 11.25 20.10
C HIS A 363 -13.71 11.58 20.80
N LEU A 364 -12.67 10.84 20.44
CA LEU A 364 -11.34 10.94 21.03
C LEU A 364 -10.37 11.48 19.99
N ILE A 365 -9.73 12.59 20.33
CA ILE A 365 -8.64 13.18 19.56
C ILE A 365 -7.37 13.06 20.40
N VAL A 366 -6.38 12.35 19.85
CA VAL A 366 -5.13 12.03 20.54
C VAL A 366 -3.96 12.69 19.81
N GLU A 367 -3.32 13.66 20.46
CA GLU A 367 -2.07 14.23 19.95
C GLU A 367 -0.90 13.39 20.44
N ALA A 368 -0.04 12.95 19.53
CA ALA A 368 0.99 11.99 19.85
C ALA A 368 2.25 12.26 19.05
N GLY A 369 3.27 12.80 19.73
CA GLY A 369 4.54 13.20 19.12
C GLY A 369 5.33 12.05 18.47
N ALA A 370 6.44 12.37 17.80
CA ALA A 370 7.33 11.36 17.23
C ALA A 370 7.79 10.35 18.30
N GLY A 371 7.74 9.05 17.97
CA GLY A 371 8.19 7.98 18.87
C GLY A 371 7.34 7.76 20.12
N SER A 372 6.13 8.33 20.20
CA SER A 372 5.27 8.25 21.39
C SER A 372 4.40 7.00 21.53
N GLY A 373 4.45 6.10 20.54
CA GLY A 373 3.70 4.85 20.56
C GLY A 373 2.27 4.93 20.01
N LYS A 374 1.98 5.86 19.09
CA LYS A 374 0.68 6.01 18.37
C LYS A 374 0.01 4.67 18.03
N THR A 375 0.70 3.85 17.24
CA THR A 375 0.23 2.52 16.81
C THR A 375 -0.08 1.60 18.00
N GLU A 376 0.78 1.58 19.02
CA GLU A 376 0.59 0.74 20.21
C GLU A 376 -0.65 1.19 20.98
N THR A 377 -0.90 2.50 21.07
CA THR A 377 -2.10 3.08 21.69
C THR A 377 -3.37 2.70 20.93
N MET A 378 -3.36 2.75 19.59
CA MET A 378 -4.49 2.31 18.77
C MET A 378 -4.81 0.83 18.98
N ILE A 379 -3.78 -0.03 18.92
CA ILE A 379 -3.93 -1.47 19.13
C ILE A 379 -4.43 -1.76 20.54
N SER A 380 -3.85 -1.12 21.56
CA SER A 380 -4.27 -1.29 22.95
C SER A 380 -5.73 -0.88 23.16
N ARG A 381 -6.18 0.20 22.52
CA ARG A 381 -7.59 0.62 22.54
C ARG A 381 -8.52 -0.44 21.92
N ILE A 382 -8.12 -1.07 20.82
CA ILE A 382 -8.89 -2.19 20.22
C ILE A 382 -9.01 -3.35 21.23
N PHE A 383 -7.92 -3.73 21.88
CA PHE A 383 -7.95 -4.79 22.89
C PHE A 383 -8.81 -4.45 24.10
N TYR A 384 -8.78 -3.20 24.58
CA TYR A 384 -9.67 -2.74 25.64
C TYR A 384 -11.14 -2.92 25.22
N LEU A 385 -11.50 -2.47 24.02
CA LEU A 385 -12.87 -2.60 23.51
C LEU A 385 -13.31 -4.07 23.30
N LEU A 386 -12.39 -4.96 22.92
CA LEU A 386 -12.66 -6.40 22.79
C LEU A 386 -12.84 -7.08 24.15
N HIS A 387 -11.91 -6.86 25.09
CA HIS A 387 -11.94 -7.49 26.41
C HIS A 387 -13.13 -7.03 27.25
N MET A 388 -13.55 -5.77 27.09
CA MET A 388 -14.72 -5.19 27.76
C MET A 388 -16.04 -5.47 27.02
N GLU A 389 -16.01 -6.28 25.95
CA GLU A 389 -17.19 -6.68 25.16
C GLU A 389 -17.97 -5.52 24.49
N TYR A 390 -17.35 -4.35 24.33
CA TYR A 390 -17.92 -3.25 23.54
C TYR A 390 -17.93 -3.59 22.03
N LEU A 391 -16.97 -4.40 21.59
CA LEU A 391 -16.87 -4.94 20.25
C LEU A 391 -17.31 -6.40 20.22
N LYS A 392 -18.20 -6.75 19.27
CA LYS A 392 -18.58 -8.15 19.04
C LYS A 392 -17.63 -8.84 18.06
N THR A 393 -17.21 -8.11 17.03
CA THR A 393 -16.32 -8.57 15.96
C THR A 393 -15.37 -7.46 15.55
N LEU A 394 -14.25 -7.79 14.92
CA LEU A 394 -13.34 -6.77 14.37
C LEU A 394 -13.95 -6.00 13.19
N ASP A 395 -15.00 -6.53 12.54
CA ASP A 395 -15.71 -5.87 11.44
C ASP A 395 -16.49 -4.62 11.90
N ASP A 396 -16.76 -4.50 13.21
CA ASP A 396 -17.36 -3.31 13.84
C ASP A 396 -16.42 -2.08 13.82
N ILE A 397 -15.13 -2.27 13.47
CA ILE A 397 -14.14 -1.20 13.32
C ILE A 397 -13.83 -0.96 11.85
N VAL A 398 -13.86 0.31 11.45
CA VAL A 398 -13.18 0.80 10.25
C VAL A 398 -11.94 1.56 10.70
N MET A 399 -10.79 1.25 10.11
CA MET A 399 -9.55 1.97 10.35
C MET A 399 -9.05 2.57 9.04
N ILE A 400 -8.87 3.88 9.07
CA ILE A 400 -8.39 4.69 7.97
C ILE A 400 -6.93 5.08 8.24
N THR A 401 -6.09 4.85 7.25
CA THR A 401 -4.66 5.18 7.28
C THR A 401 -4.28 6.03 6.06
N PHE A 402 -3.16 6.76 6.13
CA PHE A 402 -2.72 7.59 5.01
C PHE A 402 -2.07 6.77 3.87
N THR A 403 -1.35 5.68 4.19
CA THR A 403 -0.67 4.83 3.19
C THR A 403 -1.06 3.37 3.32
N ASN A 404 -0.93 2.60 2.23
CA ASN A 404 -1.17 1.16 2.25
C ASN A 404 -0.15 0.44 3.15
N GLU A 405 1.12 0.90 3.22
CA GLU A 405 2.10 0.28 4.12
C GLU A 405 1.70 0.46 5.59
N ALA A 406 1.13 1.61 5.96
CA ALA A 406 0.61 1.83 7.31
C ALA A 406 -0.55 0.87 7.64
N ALA A 407 -1.46 0.65 6.69
CA ALA A 407 -2.55 -0.32 6.84
C ALA A 407 -2.03 -1.75 7.07
N ASP A 408 -1.04 -2.19 6.29
CA ASP A 408 -0.48 -3.54 6.40
C ASP A 408 0.37 -3.71 7.65
N ASN A 409 1.11 -2.67 8.06
CA ASN A 409 1.84 -2.65 9.32
C ASN A 409 0.88 -2.82 10.52
N MET A 410 -0.25 -2.11 10.51
CA MET A 410 -1.29 -2.24 11.53
C MET A 410 -1.87 -3.66 11.59
N LYS A 411 -2.22 -4.26 10.44
CA LYS A 411 -2.69 -5.65 10.37
C LYS A 411 -1.67 -6.63 10.94
N SER A 412 -0.40 -6.47 10.56
CA SER A 412 0.70 -7.33 11.00
C SER A 412 0.91 -7.24 12.53
N LYS A 413 1.00 -6.02 13.07
CA LYS A 413 1.15 -5.80 14.52
C LYS A 413 -0.03 -6.30 15.33
N LEU A 414 -1.27 -6.06 14.87
CA LEU A 414 -2.47 -6.58 15.53
C LEU A 414 -2.49 -8.11 15.55
N SER A 415 -2.20 -8.75 14.42
CA SER A 415 -2.13 -10.21 14.29
C SER A 415 -1.04 -10.81 15.20
N LYS A 416 0.15 -10.20 15.19
CA LYS A 416 1.25 -10.60 16.07
C LYS A 416 0.86 -10.51 17.54
N ARG A 417 0.21 -9.42 17.95
CA ARG A 417 -0.22 -9.22 19.33
C ARG A 417 -1.29 -10.23 19.77
N LEU A 418 -2.26 -10.53 18.90
CA LEU A 418 -3.27 -11.57 19.12
C LEU A 418 -2.61 -12.95 19.30
N TYR A 419 -1.66 -13.28 18.43
CA TYR A 419 -0.91 -14.54 18.53
C TYR A 419 -0.09 -14.64 19.83
N GLU A 420 0.56 -13.55 20.25
CA GLU A 420 1.28 -13.51 21.52
C GLU A 420 0.34 -13.72 22.72
N LEU A 421 -0.84 -13.11 22.72
CA LEU A 421 -1.84 -13.32 23.77
C LEU A 421 -2.37 -14.76 23.78
N PHE A 422 -2.55 -15.38 22.61
CA PHE A 422 -2.89 -16.81 22.53
C PHE A 422 -1.80 -17.68 23.17
N LEU A 423 -0.52 -17.43 22.88
CA LEU A 423 0.59 -18.18 23.48
C LEU A 423 0.64 -18.07 25.01
N ILE A 424 0.24 -16.91 25.57
CA ILE A 424 0.21 -16.67 27.01
C ILE A 424 -1.01 -17.32 27.68
N THR A 425 -2.19 -17.19 27.05
CA THR A 425 -3.48 -17.54 27.65
C THR A 425 -3.94 -18.96 27.35
N GLY A 426 -3.57 -19.49 26.17
CA GLY A 426 -4.16 -20.70 25.59
C GLY A 426 -5.61 -20.53 25.12
N ASP A 427 -6.15 -19.30 25.11
CA ASP A 427 -7.54 -19.03 24.78
C ASP A 427 -7.74 -18.88 23.26
N THR A 428 -8.55 -19.77 22.68
CA THR A 428 -8.83 -19.80 21.24
C THR A 428 -9.57 -18.57 20.74
N ARG A 429 -10.16 -17.74 21.61
CA ARG A 429 -10.79 -16.47 21.19
C ARG A 429 -9.80 -15.54 20.48
N TYR A 430 -8.53 -15.50 20.90
CA TYR A 430 -7.50 -14.69 20.25
C TYR A 430 -7.16 -15.19 18.83
N ILE A 431 -7.25 -16.51 18.60
CA ILE A 431 -7.12 -17.09 17.25
C ILE A 431 -8.32 -16.69 16.39
N GLY A 432 -9.55 -16.80 16.93
CA GLY A 432 -10.76 -16.38 16.23
C GLY A 432 -10.75 -14.90 15.83
N TRP A 433 -10.23 -14.01 16.68
CA TRP A 433 -10.00 -12.62 16.30
C TRP A 433 -8.86 -12.47 15.29
N SER A 434 -7.77 -13.24 15.39
CA SER A 434 -6.67 -13.21 14.42
C SER A 434 -7.12 -13.62 13.03
N GLU A 435 -8.06 -14.55 12.91
CA GLU A 435 -8.67 -14.97 11.63
C GLU A 435 -9.54 -13.89 11.00
N GLN A 436 -10.06 -12.95 11.80
CA GLN A 436 -10.84 -11.78 11.32
C GLN A 436 -9.97 -10.61 10.87
N VAL A 437 -8.68 -10.54 11.27
CA VAL A 437 -7.80 -9.41 10.90
C VAL A 437 -7.69 -9.21 9.37
N PRO A 438 -7.57 -10.26 8.53
CA PRO A 438 -7.53 -10.09 7.08
C PRO A 438 -8.81 -9.48 6.47
N SER A 439 -9.99 -9.71 7.10
CA SER A 439 -11.27 -9.14 6.65
C SER A 439 -11.56 -7.77 7.25
N MET A 440 -10.86 -7.39 8.32
CA MET A 440 -10.98 -6.09 8.95
C MET A 440 -10.73 -4.95 7.95
N ARG A 441 -11.56 -3.91 8.03
CA ARG A 441 -11.51 -2.74 7.14
C ARG A 441 -10.42 -1.75 7.55
N ILE A 442 -9.16 -2.20 7.48
CA ILE A 442 -7.98 -1.34 7.58
C ILE A 442 -7.53 -0.98 6.17
N MET A 443 -7.74 0.27 5.77
CA MET A 443 -7.51 0.73 4.40
C MET A 443 -7.15 2.21 4.33
N THR A 444 -6.75 2.66 3.15
CA THR A 444 -6.52 4.08 2.87
C THR A 444 -7.82 4.83 2.64
N ILE A 445 -7.80 6.16 2.78
CA ILE A 445 -8.98 7.00 2.55
C ILE A 445 -9.58 6.77 1.15
N PRO A 446 -8.82 6.78 0.04
CA PRO A 446 -9.39 6.55 -1.29
C PRO A 446 -9.97 5.14 -1.44
N SER A 447 -9.37 4.12 -0.82
CA SER A 447 -9.89 2.74 -0.85
C SER A 447 -11.23 2.61 -0.13
N PHE A 448 -11.39 3.32 0.99
CA PHE A 448 -12.66 3.38 1.70
C PHE A 448 -13.71 4.15 0.90
N ALA A 449 -13.32 5.30 0.35
CA ALA A 449 -14.15 6.11 -0.53
C ALA A 449 -14.66 5.32 -1.73
N LYS A 450 -13.79 4.53 -2.39
CA LYS A 450 -14.19 3.62 -3.48
C LYS A 450 -15.27 2.65 -3.02
N THR A 451 -15.07 2.01 -1.87
CA THR A 451 -16.04 1.05 -1.32
C THR A 451 -17.39 1.73 -1.06
N LEU A 452 -17.37 2.95 -0.52
CA LEU A 452 -18.58 3.74 -0.30
C LEU A 452 -19.25 4.13 -1.63
N LEU A 453 -18.50 4.62 -2.62
CA LEU A 453 -19.04 4.96 -3.94
C LEU A 453 -19.65 3.75 -4.65
N GLN A 454 -19.13 2.55 -4.43
CA GLN A 454 -19.71 1.30 -4.95
C GLN A 454 -21.02 0.92 -4.26
N ASP A 455 -21.20 1.28 -2.99
CA ASP A 455 -22.47 1.09 -2.28
C ASP A 455 -23.55 2.03 -2.81
N PHE A 456 -23.16 3.22 -3.31
CA PHE A 456 -24.07 4.25 -3.83
C PHE A 456 -23.97 4.46 -5.35
N SER A 457 -23.39 3.53 -6.10
CA SER A 457 -23.04 3.75 -7.51
C SER A 457 -24.26 4.07 -8.38
N THR A 458 -25.38 3.37 -8.14
CA THR A 458 -26.65 3.59 -8.84
C THR A 458 -27.20 5.00 -8.63
N ASN A 459 -27.10 5.55 -7.42
CA ASN A 459 -27.52 6.93 -7.12
C ASN A 459 -26.65 7.99 -7.82
N LEU A 460 -25.39 7.65 -8.13
CA LEU A 460 -24.43 8.55 -8.75
C LEU A 460 -24.40 8.44 -10.28
N GLY A 461 -25.20 7.55 -10.88
CA GLY A 461 -25.12 7.24 -12.32
C GLY A 461 -23.82 6.54 -12.72
N LEU A 462 -23.18 5.82 -11.78
CA LEU A 462 -21.96 5.06 -12.00
C LEU A 462 -22.27 3.55 -12.00
N GLY A 463 -21.56 2.80 -12.84
CA GLY A 463 -21.59 1.35 -12.76
C GLY A 463 -20.82 0.86 -11.52
N SER A 464 -21.29 -0.19 -10.86
CA SER A 464 -20.65 -0.76 -9.65
C SER A 464 -19.19 -1.21 -9.87
N ASN A 465 -18.84 -1.50 -11.12
CA ASN A 465 -17.52 -1.93 -11.58
C ASN A 465 -16.71 -0.80 -12.24
N PHE A 466 -16.92 0.46 -11.85
CA PHE A 466 -16.15 1.58 -12.38
C PHE A 466 -14.63 1.38 -12.20
N SER A 467 -13.86 1.75 -13.21
CA SER A 467 -12.40 1.61 -13.18
C SER A 467 -11.74 2.87 -12.61
N ILE A 468 -10.57 2.72 -11.96
CA ILE A 468 -9.79 3.87 -11.46
C ILE A 468 -8.60 4.08 -12.38
N ARG A 469 -8.46 5.28 -12.97
CA ARG A 469 -7.38 5.63 -13.91
C ARG A 469 -6.88 7.05 -13.66
N THR A 470 -5.60 7.33 -13.92
CA THR A 470 -5.01 8.68 -13.81
C THR A 470 -5.44 9.63 -14.92
N LEU A 471 -5.74 9.10 -16.12
CA LEU A 471 -6.26 9.83 -17.29
C LEU A 471 -5.42 11.06 -17.72
N THR A 472 -4.14 11.14 -17.36
CA THR A 472 -3.30 12.33 -17.59
C THR A 472 -3.14 12.68 -19.07
N VAL A 473 -2.97 11.67 -19.94
CA VAL A 473 -2.90 11.87 -21.41
C VAL A 473 -4.21 12.42 -21.95
N VAL A 474 -5.33 11.84 -21.52
CA VAL A 474 -6.67 12.27 -21.92
C VAL A 474 -6.92 13.71 -21.49
N ARG A 475 -6.55 14.06 -20.25
CA ARG A 475 -6.65 15.43 -19.72
C ARG A 475 -5.84 16.42 -20.56
N ARG A 476 -4.59 16.11 -20.87
CA ARG A 476 -3.74 16.98 -21.73
C ARG A 476 -4.30 17.14 -23.15
N LYS A 477 -4.89 16.08 -23.72
CA LYS A 477 -5.55 16.15 -25.03
C LYS A 477 -6.79 17.06 -24.99
N ILE A 478 -7.61 16.96 -23.95
CA ILE A 478 -8.76 17.85 -23.76
C ILE A 478 -8.30 19.31 -23.64
N ILE A 479 -7.24 19.56 -22.86
CA ILE A 479 -6.66 20.90 -22.72
C ILE A 479 -6.21 21.45 -24.09
N ALA A 480 -5.50 20.64 -24.88
CA ALA A 480 -5.07 21.04 -26.22
C ALA A 480 -6.26 21.39 -27.12
N ASP A 481 -7.27 20.52 -27.20
CA ASP A 481 -8.47 20.73 -28.01
C ASP A 481 -9.24 22.01 -27.62
N GLU A 482 -9.44 22.25 -26.32
CA GLU A 482 -10.20 23.42 -25.84
C GLU A 482 -9.40 24.72 -25.96
N LEU A 483 -8.08 24.66 -25.79
CA LEU A 483 -7.19 25.79 -26.03
C LEU A 483 -7.23 26.20 -27.51
N ASP A 484 -7.17 25.23 -28.43
CA ASP A 484 -7.30 25.44 -29.87
C ASP A 484 -8.63 26.10 -30.24
N LYS A 485 -9.76 25.60 -29.69
CA LYS A 485 -11.08 26.19 -29.91
C LYS A 485 -11.13 27.63 -29.38
N TYR A 486 -10.58 27.89 -28.20
CA TYR A 486 -10.55 29.22 -27.61
C TYR A 486 -9.75 30.21 -28.46
N ILE A 487 -8.57 29.81 -28.94
CA ILE A 487 -7.72 30.63 -29.81
C ILE A 487 -8.46 30.99 -31.11
N ARG A 488 -9.08 29.99 -31.76
CA ARG A 488 -9.86 30.21 -32.99
C ARG A 488 -11.07 31.14 -32.76
N ASN A 489 -11.86 30.91 -31.72
CA ASN A 489 -13.07 31.69 -31.46
C ASN A 489 -12.80 33.15 -31.10
N ASN A 490 -11.63 33.45 -30.51
CA ASN A 490 -11.24 34.82 -30.14
C ASN A 490 -10.29 35.47 -31.16
N ASN A 491 -10.02 34.81 -32.30
CA ASN A 491 -9.07 35.26 -33.33
C ASN A 491 -7.69 35.65 -32.76
N LEU A 492 -7.23 34.94 -31.74
CA LEU A 492 -5.96 35.24 -31.07
C LEU A 492 -4.79 34.65 -31.88
N THR A 493 -3.68 35.37 -31.91
CA THR A 493 -2.42 34.83 -32.44
C THR A 493 -1.48 34.40 -31.32
N PHE A 494 -0.55 33.47 -31.57
CA PHE A 494 0.47 33.09 -30.59
C PHE A 494 1.34 34.29 -30.13
N LYS A 495 1.46 35.34 -30.97
CA LYS A 495 2.09 36.61 -30.57
C LYS A 495 1.31 37.35 -29.50
N GLU A 496 -0.02 37.34 -29.57
CA GLU A 496 -0.89 37.95 -28.54
C GLU A 496 -0.97 37.13 -27.24
N LEU A 497 -0.43 35.91 -27.26
CA LEU A 497 -0.20 35.05 -26.10
C LEU A 497 1.28 35.02 -25.70
N GLY A 498 2.12 35.94 -26.19
CA GLY A 498 3.49 36.09 -25.73
C GLY A 498 4.51 35.08 -26.27
N GLU A 499 4.29 34.56 -27.47
CA GLU A 499 5.21 33.65 -28.21
C GLU A 499 5.58 32.35 -27.48
N ASN A 500 4.75 31.93 -26.51
CA ASN A 500 4.92 30.66 -25.83
C ASN A 500 4.60 29.50 -26.78
N LYS A 501 5.33 28.38 -26.63
CA LYS A 501 5.05 27.17 -27.42
C LYS A 501 3.76 26.51 -26.91
N GLU A 502 3.01 25.86 -27.80
CA GLU A 502 1.74 25.21 -27.47
C GLU A 502 1.85 24.23 -26.28
N TYR A 503 2.88 23.39 -26.26
CA TYR A 503 3.10 22.45 -25.13
C TYR A 503 3.33 23.16 -23.79
N GLU A 504 3.84 24.40 -23.79
CA GLU A 504 4.07 25.19 -22.58
C GLU A 504 2.75 25.72 -22.03
N LEU A 505 1.83 26.13 -22.91
CA LEU A 505 0.47 26.54 -22.54
C LEU A 505 -0.34 25.34 -22.01
N ILE A 506 -0.25 24.18 -22.67
CA ILE A 506 -0.93 22.96 -22.20
C ILE A 506 -0.44 22.57 -20.81
N LYS A 507 0.88 22.51 -20.60
CA LYS A 507 1.46 22.20 -19.27
C LYS A 507 1.06 23.21 -18.21
N MET A 508 0.94 24.48 -18.59
CA MET A 508 0.54 25.57 -17.69
C MET A 508 -0.91 25.40 -17.23
N VAL A 509 -1.86 25.22 -18.16
CA VAL A 509 -3.28 24.96 -17.83
C VAL A 509 -3.42 23.68 -17.01
N ASP A 510 -2.71 22.61 -17.38
CA ASP A 510 -2.65 21.34 -16.64
C ASP A 510 -2.18 21.55 -15.19
N SER A 511 -1.14 22.37 -14.99
CA SER A 511 -0.62 22.68 -13.65
C SER A 511 -1.60 23.49 -12.79
N PHE A 512 -2.31 24.45 -13.40
CA PHE A 512 -3.28 25.29 -12.69
C PHE A 512 -4.50 24.47 -12.29
N TRP A 513 -4.97 23.58 -13.17
CA TRP A 513 -6.04 22.65 -12.84
C TRP A 513 -5.66 21.74 -11.67
N VAL A 514 -4.45 21.15 -11.69
CA VAL A 514 -3.98 20.31 -10.56
C VAL A 514 -3.98 21.08 -9.23
N GLN A 515 -3.57 22.36 -9.22
CA GLN A 515 -3.59 23.18 -8.01
C GLN A 515 -5.01 23.40 -7.48
N LEU A 516 -5.99 23.61 -8.36
CA LEU A 516 -7.40 23.73 -7.96
C LEU A 516 -7.95 22.41 -7.41
N GLU A 517 -7.66 21.27 -8.07
CA GLU A 517 -8.07 19.94 -7.61
C GLU A 517 -7.48 19.60 -6.23
N GLN A 518 -6.20 19.95 -5.99
CA GLN A 518 -5.53 19.74 -4.70
C GLN A 518 -6.16 20.54 -3.55
N LYS A 519 -6.85 21.64 -3.84
CA LYS A 519 -7.63 22.41 -2.87
C LYS A 519 -9.08 21.96 -2.77
N GLY A 520 -9.44 20.90 -3.50
CA GLY A 520 -10.78 20.34 -3.49
C GLY A 520 -11.85 21.20 -4.16
N ILE A 521 -11.44 22.12 -5.04
CA ILE A 521 -12.36 23.01 -5.76
C ILE A 521 -13.01 22.19 -6.89
N THR A 522 -14.35 22.15 -6.91
CA THR A 522 -15.15 21.48 -7.95
C THR A 522 -15.68 22.49 -8.98
N ILE A 523 -16.08 22.04 -10.18
CA ILE A 523 -16.76 22.86 -11.22
C ILE A 523 -17.74 23.88 -10.61
N GLU A 524 -18.63 23.46 -9.71
CA GLU A 524 -19.66 24.33 -9.13
C GLU A 524 -19.07 25.49 -8.33
N GLN A 525 -17.91 25.26 -7.72
CA GLN A 525 -17.18 26.22 -6.90
C GLN A 525 -16.23 27.11 -7.72
N HIS A 526 -15.98 26.84 -9.01
CA HIS A 526 -15.18 27.73 -9.88
C HIS A 526 -15.74 29.16 -9.91
N SER A 527 -17.07 29.29 -9.86
CA SER A 527 -17.77 30.58 -9.76
C SER A 527 -17.48 31.36 -8.47
N LYS A 528 -17.07 30.67 -7.40
CA LYS A 528 -16.74 31.23 -6.09
C LYS A 528 -15.25 31.55 -5.93
N VAL A 529 -14.43 31.18 -6.91
CA VAL A 529 -13.00 31.52 -6.92
C VAL A 529 -12.86 32.98 -7.34
N SER A 530 -12.35 33.81 -6.42
CA SER A 530 -11.96 35.18 -6.72
C SER A 530 -10.59 35.19 -7.38
N TRP A 531 -10.58 35.51 -8.67
CA TRP A 531 -9.37 35.66 -9.50
C TRP A 531 -8.76 37.07 -9.43
N GLY A 532 -9.34 37.96 -8.62
CA GLY A 532 -8.99 39.38 -8.55
C GLY A 532 -9.60 40.21 -9.68
N ASP A 533 -9.24 41.49 -9.71
CA ASP A 533 -9.68 42.44 -10.73
C ASP A 533 -9.14 42.10 -12.12
N ILE A 534 -9.86 42.49 -13.17
CA ILE A 534 -9.43 42.29 -14.55
C ILE A 534 -8.17 43.13 -14.79
N PRO A 535 -7.04 42.52 -15.23
CA PRO A 535 -5.83 43.27 -15.52
C PRO A 535 -6.03 44.32 -16.61
N SER A 536 -5.38 45.48 -16.48
CA SER A 536 -5.44 46.58 -17.44
C SER A 536 -4.65 46.29 -18.72
N GLU A 537 -3.54 45.56 -18.63
CA GLU A 537 -2.69 45.19 -19.76
C GLU A 537 -3.37 44.13 -20.65
N LYS A 538 -3.35 44.34 -21.98
CA LYS A 538 -4.04 43.50 -22.98
C LYS A 538 -3.64 42.02 -22.89
N ILE A 539 -2.35 41.73 -22.75
CA ILE A 539 -1.84 40.34 -22.67
C ILE A 539 -2.33 39.68 -21.39
N ASN A 540 -2.22 40.36 -20.24
CA ASN A 540 -2.64 39.83 -18.93
C ASN A 540 -4.15 39.55 -18.90
N LYS A 541 -4.93 40.43 -19.53
CA LYS A 541 -6.38 40.27 -19.72
C LYS A 541 -6.72 39.05 -20.57
N ASN A 542 -5.99 38.79 -21.66
CA ASN A 542 -6.17 37.59 -22.48
C ASN A 542 -5.92 36.31 -21.68
N TYR A 543 -4.81 36.26 -20.94
CA TYR A 543 -4.50 35.12 -20.07
C TYR A 543 -5.55 34.90 -18.98
N TYR A 544 -6.01 35.97 -18.34
CA TYR A 544 -7.08 35.92 -17.33
C TYR A 544 -8.34 35.23 -17.85
N TYR A 545 -8.86 35.65 -19.01
CA TYR A 545 -10.06 35.04 -19.59
C TYR A 545 -9.82 33.64 -20.14
N MET A 546 -8.63 33.38 -20.69
CA MET A 546 -8.25 32.06 -21.20
C MET A 546 -8.31 31.04 -20.08
N PHE A 547 -7.67 31.28 -18.93
CA PHE A 547 -7.68 30.33 -17.83
C PHE A 547 -9.09 30.05 -17.32
N ILE A 548 -9.87 31.10 -17.03
CA ILE A 548 -11.21 30.92 -16.47
C ILE A 548 -12.12 30.12 -17.42
N LYS A 549 -12.12 30.45 -18.71
CA LYS A 549 -12.99 29.81 -19.70
C LYS A 549 -12.50 28.41 -20.08
N VAL A 550 -11.21 28.27 -20.41
CA VAL A 550 -10.64 26.99 -20.86
C VAL A 550 -10.69 25.95 -19.73
N LEU A 551 -10.32 26.31 -18.50
CA LEU A 551 -10.36 25.37 -17.38
C LEU A 551 -11.78 24.85 -17.13
N LEU A 552 -12.79 25.74 -17.14
CA LEU A 552 -14.18 25.37 -16.91
C LEU A 552 -14.69 24.39 -17.98
N GLU A 553 -14.44 24.67 -19.26
CA GLU A 553 -14.87 23.79 -20.35
C GLU A 553 -14.09 22.46 -20.38
N CYS A 554 -12.80 22.49 -20.03
CA CYS A 554 -12.01 21.27 -19.88
C CYS A 554 -12.57 20.36 -18.77
N GLU A 555 -12.92 20.92 -17.61
CA GLU A 555 -13.42 20.15 -16.47
C GLU A 555 -14.78 19.52 -16.76
N LYS A 556 -15.68 20.24 -17.43
CA LYS A 556 -16.97 19.69 -17.92
C LYS A 556 -16.76 18.49 -18.84
N ARG A 557 -15.98 18.68 -19.91
CA ARG A 557 -15.72 17.62 -20.91
C ARG A 557 -15.00 16.42 -20.29
N PHE A 558 -14.12 16.65 -19.32
CA PHE A 558 -13.44 15.58 -18.59
C PHE A 558 -14.38 14.78 -17.69
N ASN A 559 -15.32 15.44 -17.00
CA ASN A 559 -16.33 14.77 -16.19
C ASN A 559 -17.33 13.96 -17.03
N GLU A 560 -17.76 14.47 -18.18
CA GLU A 560 -18.60 13.72 -19.13
C GLU A 560 -17.89 12.47 -19.65
N LEU A 561 -16.62 12.59 -20.06
CA LEU A 561 -15.83 11.45 -20.54
C LEU A 561 -15.66 10.39 -19.45
N LYS A 562 -15.42 10.80 -18.20
CA LYS A 562 -15.31 9.89 -17.06
C LYS A 562 -16.59 9.10 -16.82
N LEU A 563 -17.75 9.76 -16.85
CA LEU A 563 -19.06 9.11 -16.71
C LEU A 563 -19.32 8.13 -17.87
N ASN A 564 -19.14 8.56 -19.12
CA ASN A 564 -19.37 7.73 -20.30
C ASN A 564 -18.49 6.47 -20.34
N ASN A 565 -17.25 6.59 -19.85
CA ASN A 565 -16.31 5.46 -19.80
C ASN A 565 -16.37 4.68 -18.49
N ASN A 566 -17.34 4.95 -17.61
CA ASN A 566 -17.46 4.35 -16.27
C ASN A 566 -16.11 4.32 -15.51
N THR A 567 -15.42 5.46 -15.49
CA THR A 567 -14.05 5.59 -14.99
C THR A 567 -13.92 6.80 -14.08
N LEU A 568 -13.23 6.64 -12.95
CA LEU A 568 -12.92 7.72 -12.00
C LEU A 568 -11.41 7.88 -11.82
N THR A 569 -10.99 9.08 -11.40
CA THR A 569 -9.63 9.31 -10.89
C THR A 569 -9.58 9.09 -9.38
N VAL A 570 -8.38 9.02 -8.80
CA VAL A 570 -8.22 8.91 -7.34
C VAL A 570 -8.82 10.12 -6.62
N ASN A 571 -8.66 11.33 -7.18
CA ASN A 571 -9.23 12.57 -6.64
C ASN A 571 -10.76 12.55 -6.67
N ASP A 572 -11.36 11.94 -7.70
CA ASP A 572 -12.82 11.81 -7.78
C ASP A 572 -13.38 10.95 -6.64
N LEU A 573 -12.61 9.97 -6.15
CA LEU A 573 -13.07 9.09 -5.07
C LEU A 573 -13.41 9.90 -3.82
N THR A 574 -12.57 10.86 -3.46
CA THR A 574 -12.78 11.71 -2.29
C THR A 574 -13.77 12.84 -2.55
N GLN A 575 -13.73 13.46 -3.74
CA GLN A 575 -14.62 14.56 -4.08
C GLN A 575 -16.10 14.13 -4.18
N LYS A 576 -16.37 13.00 -4.87
CA LYS A 576 -17.73 12.51 -5.10
C LYS A 576 -18.46 12.05 -3.84
N ILE A 577 -17.75 11.85 -2.73
CA ILE A 577 -18.37 11.56 -1.43
C ILE A 577 -19.37 12.65 -1.05
N ASN A 578 -19.08 13.92 -1.36
CA ASN A 578 -20.01 15.01 -1.08
C ASN A 578 -21.33 14.86 -1.86
N ASP A 579 -21.29 14.28 -3.06
CA ASP A 579 -22.49 14.01 -3.86
C ASP A 579 -23.36 12.94 -3.18
N ILE A 580 -22.73 11.96 -2.50
CA ILE A 580 -23.42 10.91 -1.75
C ILE A 580 -24.16 11.47 -0.54
N LYS A 581 -23.74 12.60 0.05
CA LYS A 581 -24.37 13.17 1.27
C LYS A 581 -25.88 13.31 1.13
N LYS A 582 -26.39 13.61 -0.06
CA LYS A 582 -27.82 13.74 -0.36
C LYS A 582 -28.59 12.41 -0.30
N PHE A 583 -27.89 11.29 -0.47
CA PHE A 583 -28.44 9.94 -0.57
C PHE A 583 -27.99 9.05 0.60
N LEU A 584 -27.28 9.62 1.57
CA LEU A 584 -26.61 8.90 2.65
C LEU A 584 -27.66 8.36 3.65
N ASP A 585 -28.13 7.13 3.44
CA ASP A 585 -28.93 6.36 4.40
C ASP A 585 -28.15 5.11 4.82
N LEU A 586 -28.13 4.83 6.12
CA LEU A 586 -27.58 3.62 6.73
C LEU A 586 -28.04 2.32 6.05
N LYS A 587 -29.27 2.30 5.51
CA LYS A 587 -29.84 1.12 4.82
C LYS A 587 -29.10 0.74 3.54
N HIS A 588 -28.44 1.70 2.89
CA HIS A 588 -27.69 1.47 1.66
C HIS A 588 -26.24 1.04 1.91
N LEU A 589 -25.76 1.16 3.15
CA LEU A 589 -24.39 0.79 3.51
C LEU A 589 -24.30 -0.72 3.69
N ARG A 590 -23.47 -1.40 2.88
CA ARG A 590 -23.40 -2.87 2.88
C ARG A 590 -22.91 -3.46 4.20
N ALA A 591 -22.12 -2.70 4.96
CA ALA A 591 -21.52 -3.12 6.22
C ALA A 591 -21.43 -1.94 7.21
N PRO A 592 -22.42 -1.74 8.10
CA PRO A 592 -22.31 -0.72 9.14
C PRO A 592 -21.13 -0.99 10.08
N PHE A 593 -20.65 0.03 10.79
CA PHE A 593 -19.59 -0.06 11.79
C PHE A 593 -19.91 0.84 12.98
N LYS A 594 -19.29 0.55 14.13
CA LYS A 594 -19.51 1.27 15.39
C LYS A 594 -18.35 2.18 15.76
N TYR A 595 -17.16 1.91 15.27
CA TYR A 595 -15.97 2.68 15.58
C TYR A 595 -15.22 3.05 14.31
N LEU A 596 -14.78 4.31 14.23
CA LEU A 596 -13.94 4.84 13.17
C LEU A 596 -12.60 5.26 13.75
N PHE A 597 -11.54 4.56 13.34
CA PHE A 597 -10.17 4.87 13.72
C PHE A 597 -9.47 5.60 12.58
N VAL A 598 -8.78 6.69 12.86
CA VAL A 598 -8.01 7.43 11.84
C VAL A 598 -6.59 7.69 12.35
N ASP A 599 -5.60 7.22 11.60
CA ASP A 599 -4.17 7.44 11.89
C ASP A 599 -3.60 8.56 11.00
N GLU A 600 -2.52 9.18 11.46
CA GLU A 600 -1.80 10.29 10.81
C GLU A 600 -2.73 11.43 10.33
N PHE A 601 -3.72 11.78 11.15
CA PHE A 601 -4.78 12.72 10.77
C PHE A 601 -4.28 14.13 10.41
N GLN A 602 -3.09 14.52 10.84
CA GLN A 602 -2.50 15.81 10.45
C GLN A 602 -2.20 15.93 8.94
N ASP A 603 -2.22 14.81 8.21
CA ASP A 603 -1.98 14.77 6.76
C ASP A 603 -3.28 14.77 5.95
N THR A 604 -4.44 14.93 6.58
CA THR A 604 -5.73 14.98 5.87
C THR A 604 -6.01 16.35 5.28
N ASP A 605 -6.58 16.37 4.08
CA ASP A 605 -7.12 17.57 3.44
C ASP A 605 -8.55 17.89 3.90
N ASP A 606 -9.08 19.05 3.51
CA ASP A 606 -10.42 19.51 3.89
C ASP A 606 -11.54 18.58 3.40
N ILE A 607 -11.37 17.89 2.26
CA ILE A 607 -12.36 16.93 1.74
C ILE A 607 -12.38 15.68 2.62
N GLN A 608 -11.21 15.19 3.02
CA GLN A 608 -11.05 14.01 3.86
C GLN A 608 -11.59 14.25 5.28
N ILE A 609 -11.37 15.44 5.85
CA ILE A 609 -11.95 15.83 7.15
C ILE A 609 -13.48 15.79 7.07
N ASN A 610 -14.05 16.37 6.01
CA ASN A 610 -15.48 16.34 5.74
C ASN A 610 -16.04 14.92 5.58
N LEU A 611 -15.30 14.02 4.95
CA LEU A 611 -15.67 12.61 4.86
C LEU A 611 -15.72 11.98 6.25
N VAL A 612 -14.67 12.12 7.06
CA VAL A 612 -14.60 11.54 8.42
C VAL A 612 -15.78 12.03 9.26
N LYS A 613 -16.08 13.32 9.20
CA LYS A 613 -17.27 13.91 9.84
C LYS A 613 -18.56 13.23 9.38
N SER A 614 -18.83 13.21 8.07
CA SER A 614 -20.09 12.69 7.54
C SER A 614 -20.26 11.19 7.78
N LEU A 615 -19.18 10.40 7.78
CA LEU A 615 -19.22 8.99 8.19
C LEU A 615 -19.62 8.83 9.65
N THR A 616 -19.04 9.67 10.53
CA THR A 616 -19.33 9.68 11.97
C THR A 616 -20.80 10.02 12.22
N GLU A 617 -21.32 11.06 11.55
CA GLU A 617 -22.73 11.48 11.65
C GLU A 617 -23.69 10.40 11.10
N LEU A 618 -23.39 9.83 9.93
CA LEU A 618 -24.23 8.81 9.29
C LEU A 618 -24.32 7.54 10.13
N THR A 619 -23.17 7.03 10.57
CA THR A 619 -23.11 5.72 11.24
C THR A 619 -23.34 5.80 12.74
N SER A 620 -23.37 7.02 13.29
CA SER A 620 -23.26 7.25 14.74
C SER A 620 -22.04 6.54 15.34
N ALA A 621 -20.99 6.31 14.54
CA ALA A 621 -19.79 5.65 14.99
C ALA A 621 -18.98 6.55 15.92
N GLN A 622 -18.31 5.93 16.88
CA GLN A 622 -17.42 6.62 17.80
C GLN A 622 -16.05 6.80 17.14
N LEU A 623 -15.54 8.03 17.19
CA LEU A 623 -14.37 8.45 16.43
C LEU A 623 -13.14 8.40 17.33
N PHE A 624 -12.06 7.78 16.84
CA PHE A 624 -10.75 7.73 17.49
C PHE A 624 -9.67 8.19 16.51
N VAL A 625 -9.15 9.39 16.72
CA VAL A 625 -8.19 10.04 15.80
C VAL A 625 -6.85 10.20 16.49
N VAL A 626 -5.77 9.83 15.81
CA VAL A 626 -4.40 9.97 16.30
C VAL A 626 -3.56 10.72 15.27
N GLY A 627 -2.66 11.59 15.74
CA GLY A 627 -1.68 12.21 14.86
C GLY A 627 -0.73 13.18 15.57
N ASP A 628 0.13 13.83 14.79
CA ASP A 628 1.09 14.82 15.27
C ASP A 628 1.15 16.02 14.33
N ILE A 629 0.61 17.16 14.74
CA ILE A 629 0.59 18.39 13.94
C ILE A 629 2.01 18.80 13.51
N LYS A 630 3.02 18.53 14.35
CA LYS A 630 4.44 18.82 14.09
C LYS A 630 5.03 17.98 12.95
N GLN A 631 4.35 16.89 12.56
CA GLN A 631 4.74 16.02 11.45
C GLN A 631 3.87 16.19 10.20
N SER A 632 3.00 17.19 10.14
CA SER A 632 2.23 17.47 8.92
C SER A 632 3.18 18.04 7.85
N ILE A 633 3.44 17.29 6.78
CA ILE A 633 4.44 17.63 5.74
C ILE A 633 3.92 17.41 4.31
N TYR A 634 2.61 17.22 4.15
CA TYR A 634 1.97 16.94 2.86
C TYR A 634 1.08 18.10 2.38
N ARG A 635 1.44 19.36 2.71
CA ARG A 635 0.63 20.53 2.31
C ARG A 635 0.59 20.69 0.80
N PHE A 636 1.66 20.31 0.09
CA PHE A 636 1.70 20.22 -1.36
C PHE A 636 0.70 19.22 -1.97
N ARG A 637 0.11 18.32 -1.16
CA ARG A 637 -0.99 17.42 -1.55
C ARG A 637 -2.36 17.93 -1.09
N GLY A 638 -2.44 19.12 -0.49
CA GLY A 638 -3.66 19.71 0.05
C GLY A 638 -3.88 19.52 1.56
N ALA A 639 -2.97 18.82 2.26
CA ALA A 639 -3.13 18.56 3.69
C ALA A 639 -3.18 19.85 4.51
N ASN A 640 -4.07 19.87 5.50
CA ASN A 640 -4.29 21.02 6.37
C ASN A 640 -3.69 20.75 7.77
N TYR A 641 -2.67 21.52 8.17
CA TYR A 641 -2.04 21.32 9.49
C TYR A 641 -2.99 21.62 10.66
N THR A 642 -4.06 22.38 10.40
CA THR A 642 -5.14 22.67 11.36
C THR A 642 -6.26 21.62 11.36
N ALA A 643 -6.04 20.45 10.74
CA ALA A 643 -7.05 19.41 10.56
C ALA A 643 -7.83 19.06 11.85
N PHE A 644 -7.13 18.93 12.97
CA PHE A 644 -7.74 18.65 14.27
C PHE A 644 -8.72 19.74 14.73
N ASP A 645 -8.40 21.01 14.50
CA ASP A 645 -9.22 22.18 14.83
C ASP A 645 -10.44 22.29 13.95
N VAL A 646 -10.26 22.10 12.65
CA VAL A 646 -11.38 22.03 11.69
C VAL A 646 -12.35 20.93 12.10
N LEU A 647 -11.87 19.70 12.32
CA LEU A 647 -12.71 18.57 12.72
C LEU A 647 -13.47 18.86 14.02
N SER A 648 -12.80 19.46 15.02
CA SER A 648 -13.44 19.71 16.31
C SER A 648 -14.48 20.81 16.28
N LYS A 649 -14.25 21.84 15.46
CA LYS A 649 -15.25 22.86 15.18
C LYS A 649 -16.46 22.26 14.48
N GLU A 650 -16.24 21.32 13.56
CA GLU A 650 -17.30 20.69 12.78
C GLU A 650 -18.15 19.66 13.53
N LEU A 651 -17.56 18.89 14.45
CA LEU A 651 -18.26 17.87 15.26
C LEU A 651 -18.93 18.44 16.53
N GLY A 652 -18.63 19.69 16.89
CA GLY A 652 -19.15 20.35 18.09
C GLY A 652 -18.38 19.97 19.37
N GLN A 653 -17.87 20.97 20.08
CA GLN A 653 -16.92 20.80 21.20
C GLN A 653 -17.45 19.93 22.38
N LYS A 654 -18.77 19.81 22.56
CA LYS A 654 -19.35 19.10 23.73
C LYS A 654 -19.20 17.57 23.67
N ASN A 655 -19.07 16.99 22.47
CA ASN A 655 -18.97 15.54 22.27
C ASN A 655 -17.53 15.04 22.04
N ILE A 656 -16.55 15.93 22.15
CA ILE A 656 -15.15 15.67 21.86
C ILE A 656 -14.35 15.79 23.14
N LYS A 657 -13.38 14.90 23.33
CA LYS A 657 -12.40 15.01 24.40
C LYS A 657 -11.01 15.13 23.81
N ARG A 658 -10.38 16.29 24.03
CA ARG A 658 -9.05 16.66 23.52
C ARG A 658 -7.91 16.45 24.53
N ASP A 659 -8.22 16.11 25.77
CA ASP A 659 -7.24 16.00 26.87
C ASP A 659 -6.30 14.77 26.81
N TYR A 660 -6.09 14.20 25.61
CA TYR A 660 -5.32 12.98 25.38
C TYR A 660 -4.07 13.29 24.59
N ARG A 661 -2.95 13.36 25.30
CA ARG A 661 -1.67 13.69 24.70
C ARG A 661 -0.58 12.74 25.15
N LEU A 662 0.17 12.17 24.21
CA LEU A 662 1.27 11.25 24.52
C LEU A 662 2.60 12.02 24.64
N LYS A 663 3.16 12.07 25.86
CA LYS A 663 4.41 12.80 26.17
C LYS A 663 5.67 11.92 26.12
N LYS A 664 5.57 10.64 26.47
CA LYS A 664 6.73 9.72 26.51
C LYS A 664 7.23 9.39 25.12
N ASN A 665 8.55 9.38 24.92
CA ASN A 665 9.22 8.96 23.70
C ASN A 665 10.04 7.68 23.96
N TYR A 666 9.75 6.64 23.16
CA TYR A 666 10.37 5.31 23.25
C TYR A 666 11.39 5.04 22.14
N ARG A 667 11.75 6.07 21.36
CA ARG A 667 12.56 5.90 20.14
C ARG A 667 13.95 6.49 20.30
N THR A 668 14.01 7.75 20.72
CA THR A 668 15.19 8.58 20.66
C THR A 668 15.85 8.63 22.04
N ASN A 669 17.17 8.55 22.05
CA ASN A 669 17.97 8.67 23.27
C ASN A 669 17.72 10.02 23.97
N GLY A 670 17.66 10.00 25.31
CA GLY A 670 17.41 11.19 26.12
C GLY A 670 18.35 12.36 25.89
N VAL A 671 19.67 12.16 25.70
CA VAL A 671 20.59 13.31 25.49
C VAL A 671 20.29 13.99 24.16
N LEU A 672 20.08 13.19 23.11
CA LEU A 672 19.70 13.70 21.79
C LEU A 672 18.31 14.35 21.83
N LEU A 673 17.30 13.71 22.42
CA LEU A 673 15.94 14.22 22.49
C LEU A 673 15.87 15.57 23.22
N ASN A 674 16.54 15.70 24.36
CA ASN A 674 16.57 16.96 25.11
C ASN A 674 17.16 18.09 24.27
N LYS A 675 18.28 17.83 23.57
CA LYS A 675 18.87 18.84 22.68
C LYS A 675 17.96 19.22 21.52
N LEU A 676 17.22 18.26 20.96
CA LEU A 676 16.23 18.54 19.92
C LEU A 676 15.06 19.39 20.45
N GLU A 677 14.55 19.09 21.64
CA GLU A 677 13.47 19.87 22.26
C GLU A 677 13.89 21.32 22.56
N ASP A 678 15.16 21.59 22.89
CA ASP A 678 15.68 22.97 23.02
C ASP A 678 15.60 23.76 21.69
N ILE A 679 15.92 23.10 20.57
CA ILE A 679 15.77 23.69 19.23
C ILE A 679 14.29 23.90 18.92
N PHE A 680 13.45 22.91 19.21
CA PHE A 680 12.02 22.98 18.92
C PHE A 680 11.28 24.02 19.76
N ASP A 681 11.68 24.26 21.00
CA ASP A 681 11.15 25.36 21.81
C ASP A 681 11.45 26.71 21.17
N THR A 682 12.67 26.89 20.67
CA THR A 682 13.02 28.13 19.96
C THR A 682 12.11 28.34 18.74
N TRP A 683 11.72 27.28 18.03
CA TRP A 683 10.80 27.38 16.90
C TRP A 683 9.33 27.57 17.30
N ARG A 684 8.93 27.07 18.47
CA ARG A 684 7.59 27.26 19.07
C ARG A 684 7.41 28.68 19.60
N ASP A 685 8.46 29.24 20.20
CA ASP A 685 8.47 30.57 20.85
C ASP A 685 8.72 31.72 19.88
N ASP A 686 9.09 31.41 18.63
CA ASP A 686 9.29 32.43 17.59
C ASP A 686 7.97 33.15 17.26
N ASN A 687 8.03 34.46 17.01
CA ASN A 687 6.86 35.30 16.73
C ASN A 687 6.02 34.81 15.52
N ASP A 688 6.63 34.13 14.56
CA ASP A 688 5.93 33.56 13.41
C ASP A 688 5.36 32.16 13.69
N GLN A 689 5.55 31.61 14.91
CA GLN A 689 5.19 30.25 15.31
C GLN A 689 5.62 29.23 14.26
N ILE A 690 6.94 29.16 14.03
CA ILE A 690 7.54 28.34 12.97
C ILE A 690 7.15 26.86 13.16
N LEU A 691 7.12 26.40 14.40
CA LEU A 691 6.58 25.10 14.77
C LEU A 691 5.26 25.31 15.55
N PRO A 692 4.16 24.64 15.16
CA PRO A 692 2.85 24.86 15.78
C PRO A 692 2.84 24.43 17.25
N LEU A 693 2.12 25.20 18.08
CA LEU A 693 1.76 24.84 19.45
C LEU A 693 0.54 23.92 19.43
N ALA A 694 0.44 23.03 20.42
CA ALA A 694 -0.66 22.07 20.50
C ALA A 694 -1.98 22.66 20.99
N ASP A 695 -1.93 23.72 21.80
CA ASP A 695 -3.11 24.43 22.31
C ASP A 695 -2.87 25.94 22.39
N ASN A 696 -3.92 26.72 22.15
CA ASN A 696 -3.92 28.18 22.27
C ASN A 696 -3.95 28.68 23.72
N GLU A 697 -3.95 27.78 24.72
CA GLU A 697 -4.08 28.12 26.15
C GLU A 697 -2.75 28.38 26.89
N GLY A 698 -1.63 28.50 26.17
CA GLY A 698 -0.43 29.17 26.70
C GLY A 698 0.37 28.44 27.79
N LYS A 699 0.15 27.13 28.03
CA LYS A 699 0.99 26.34 28.93
C LYS A 699 2.17 25.70 28.20
N PHE A 700 3.27 26.44 28.10
CA PHE A 700 4.49 26.07 27.36
C PHE A 700 5.13 24.72 27.78
N ILE A 701 5.06 24.35 29.07
CA ILE A 701 5.83 23.22 29.63
C ILE A 701 5.23 21.85 29.26
N GLU A 702 3.92 21.77 29.00
CA GLU A 702 3.25 20.49 28.75
C GLU A 702 3.51 19.92 27.34
N ASN A 703 4.22 20.65 26.47
CA ASN A 703 4.47 20.31 25.06
C ASN A 703 5.74 19.50 24.78
N ARG A 704 6.68 19.38 25.73
CA ARG A 704 7.95 18.67 25.52
C ARG A 704 7.76 17.15 25.56
N LEU A 705 8.43 16.43 24.66
CA LEU A 705 8.54 14.98 24.76
C LEU A 705 9.52 14.57 25.87
N MET A 706 9.19 13.51 26.59
CA MET A 706 10.00 12.97 27.68
C MET A 706 10.68 11.68 27.27
N PRO A 707 12.01 11.55 27.39
CA PRO A 707 12.69 10.32 27.01
C PRO A 707 12.41 9.19 28.01
N THR A 708 12.13 7.99 27.49
CA THR A 708 12.10 6.76 28.30
C THR A 708 13.43 6.00 28.22
N ILE A 709 14.27 6.31 27.23
CA ILE A 709 15.57 5.65 26.98
C ILE A 709 16.70 6.60 27.32
N SER A 710 17.61 6.18 28.21
CA SER A 710 18.85 6.90 28.52
C SER A 710 20.02 5.91 28.46
N THR A 711 20.57 5.69 27.26
CA THR A 711 21.73 4.80 27.05
C THR A 711 22.97 5.60 26.69
N ASN A 712 24.15 5.18 27.16
CA ASN A 712 25.43 5.79 26.75
C ASN A 712 26.10 4.98 25.63
N LYS A 713 25.30 4.44 24.69
CA LYS A 713 25.81 3.55 23.63
C LYS A 713 26.87 4.23 22.75
N TYR A 714 26.71 5.53 22.48
CA TYR A 714 27.68 6.31 21.72
C TYR A 714 28.16 7.52 22.53
N ILE A 715 29.45 7.82 22.40
CA ILE A 715 30.10 8.96 23.07
C ILE A 715 29.54 10.29 22.54
N GLU A 716 29.41 10.42 21.21
CA GLU A 716 28.86 11.60 20.53
C GLU A 716 27.49 11.25 19.93
N GLN A 717 26.43 11.75 20.57
CA GLN A 717 25.04 11.45 20.20
C GLN A 717 24.44 12.50 19.24
N TYR A 718 25.03 13.69 19.18
CA TYR A 718 24.66 14.68 18.18
C TYR A 718 25.85 15.56 17.82
N ARG A 719 25.88 16.05 16.58
CA ARG A 719 26.86 17.06 16.14
C ARG A 719 26.29 17.97 15.07
N PHE A 720 26.43 19.27 15.27
CA PHE A 720 26.15 20.32 14.28
C PHE A 720 27.48 20.92 13.83
N GLU A 721 27.93 20.58 12.62
CA GLU A 721 29.23 21.05 12.09
C GLU A 721 29.02 22.24 11.14
N SER A 722 29.90 23.25 11.18
CA SER A 722 29.89 24.32 10.19
C SER A 722 30.65 23.90 8.92
N ILE A 723 30.09 24.22 7.76
CA ILE A 723 30.66 23.95 6.42
C ILE A 723 31.81 24.92 6.12
N ASP A 724 31.85 26.10 6.73
CA ASP A 724 32.88 27.11 6.42
C ASP A 724 34.23 26.84 7.09
N ASP A 725 34.30 25.96 8.10
CA ASP A 725 35.55 25.58 8.77
C ASP A 725 36.42 24.62 7.93
N ILE A 726 35.90 24.07 6.83
CA ILE A 726 36.55 22.96 6.10
C ILE A 726 36.43 23.16 4.58
N ASN A 727 37.57 23.41 3.94
CA ASN A 727 37.74 23.36 2.48
C ASN A 727 37.15 22.06 1.93
N LYS A 728 36.10 22.15 1.09
CA LYS A 728 35.45 21.03 0.37
C LYS A 728 35.38 19.75 1.22
N TYR A 729 34.38 19.66 2.09
CA TYR A 729 34.02 18.37 2.71
C TYR A 729 33.94 17.29 1.63
N ASP A 730 34.86 16.33 1.72
CA ASP A 730 34.69 15.07 1.03
C ASP A 730 33.61 14.31 1.81
N PHE A 731 32.36 14.44 1.35
CA PHE A 731 31.23 13.68 1.90
C PHE A 731 31.57 12.18 2.00
N SER A 732 32.46 11.68 1.13
CA SER A 732 32.88 10.29 1.17
C SER A 732 33.58 9.92 2.48
N HIS A 733 34.54 10.73 2.95
CA HIS A 733 35.24 10.50 4.21
C HIS A 733 34.29 10.52 5.41
N LYS A 734 33.38 11.50 5.48
CA LYS A 734 32.42 11.58 6.59
C LYS A 734 31.47 10.37 6.60
N ILE A 735 30.97 9.95 5.44
CA ILE A 735 30.10 8.77 5.33
C ILE A 735 30.88 7.52 5.75
N GLN A 736 32.13 7.36 5.32
CA GLN A 736 32.98 6.24 5.73
C GLN A 736 33.25 6.22 7.24
N ASP A 737 33.52 7.36 7.86
CA ASP A 737 33.75 7.46 9.31
C ASP A 737 32.49 7.11 10.11
N LEU A 738 31.34 7.64 9.69
CA LEU A 738 30.05 7.30 10.30
C LEU A 738 29.74 5.80 10.13
N TYR A 739 29.98 5.23 8.95
CA TYR A 739 29.79 3.80 8.69
C TYR A 739 30.70 2.91 9.55
N LYS A 740 31.97 3.28 9.70
CA LYS A 740 32.94 2.55 10.55
C LYS A 740 32.52 2.56 12.02
N THR A 741 32.00 3.67 12.51
CA THR A 741 31.56 3.85 13.91
C THR A 741 30.17 3.27 14.21
N LEU A 742 29.48 2.63 13.26
CA LEU A 742 28.25 1.90 13.55
C LEU A 742 28.53 0.65 14.39
N GLU A 743 27.82 0.48 15.49
CA GLU A 743 27.95 -0.66 16.40
C GLU A 743 26.67 -1.49 16.43
N LYS A 744 26.78 -2.77 16.07
CA LYS A 744 25.67 -3.72 16.06
C LYS A 744 25.39 -4.22 17.47
N ASP A 745 24.11 -4.19 17.86
CA ASP A 745 23.67 -4.91 19.05
C ASP A 745 23.60 -6.40 18.74
N ASP A 746 24.30 -7.23 19.52
CA ASP A 746 24.33 -8.69 19.37
C ASP A 746 22.94 -9.35 19.37
N LYS A 747 21.92 -8.66 19.90
CA LYS A 747 20.53 -9.15 19.96
C LYS A 747 19.71 -8.85 18.69
N SER A 748 20.18 -7.98 17.79
CA SER A 748 19.43 -7.57 16.60
C SER A 748 19.76 -8.44 15.39
N LYS A 749 18.73 -9.03 14.78
CA LYS A 749 18.85 -9.73 13.49
C LYS A 749 18.95 -8.75 12.31
N SER A 750 18.55 -7.49 12.48
CA SER A 750 18.59 -6.47 11.44
C SER A 750 19.96 -5.76 11.38
N PRO A 751 20.37 -5.25 10.20
CA PRO A 751 21.57 -4.43 10.10
C PRO A 751 21.43 -3.14 10.90
N VAL A 752 22.56 -2.59 11.35
CA VAL A 752 22.61 -1.23 11.89
C VAL A 752 22.54 -0.26 10.73
N GLU A 753 21.63 0.70 10.80
CA GLU A 753 21.37 1.60 9.68
C GLU A 753 21.94 3.01 9.93
N LEU A 754 22.72 3.49 8.95
CA LEU A 754 23.02 4.91 8.76
C LEU A 754 22.08 5.46 7.68
N ALA A 755 21.12 6.30 8.07
CA ALA A 755 20.25 6.97 7.12
C ALA A 755 20.81 8.33 6.72
N ILE A 756 20.96 8.54 5.41
CA ILE A 756 21.28 9.84 4.81
C ILE A 756 19.97 10.46 4.32
N LEU A 757 19.49 11.47 5.06
CA LEU A 757 18.22 12.12 4.77
C LEU A 757 18.44 13.37 3.92
N VAL A 758 17.81 13.38 2.75
CA VAL A 758 17.91 14.49 1.79
C VAL A 758 16.54 15.12 1.52
N ARG A 759 16.53 16.38 1.07
CA ARG A 759 15.27 17.10 0.78
C ARG A 759 14.70 16.75 -0.59
N THR A 760 15.56 16.47 -1.57
CA THR A 760 15.16 16.26 -2.97
C THR A 760 15.76 14.99 -3.58
N ASN A 761 15.07 14.38 -4.56
CA ASN A 761 15.60 13.23 -5.31
C ASN A 761 16.93 13.57 -6.03
N TYR A 762 17.11 14.81 -6.48
CA TYR A 762 18.38 15.26 -7.06
C TYR A 762 19.55 15.11 -6.08
N GLN A 763 19.37 15.51 -4.82
CA GLN A 763 20.39 15.34 -3.78
C GLN A 763 20.66 13.85 -3.50
N ALA A 764 19.65 12.99 -3.55
CA ALA A 764 19.85 11.54 -3.41
C ALA A 764 20.73 10.99 -4.53
N ILE A 765 20.53 11.45 -5.77
CA ILE A 765 21.35 11.09 -6.93
C ILE A 765 22.79 11.60 -6.80
N GLU A 766 23.01 12.79 -6.22
CA GLU A 766 24.36 13.28 -5.96
C GLU A 766 25.08 12.42 -4.92
N ILE A 767 24.39 12.01 -3.84
CA ILE A 767 24.94 11.07 -2.86
C ILE A 767 25.19 9.70 -3.49
N ARG A 768 24.32 9.23 -4.40
CA ARG A 768 24.52 7.97 -5.14
C ARG A 768 25.89 7.89 -5.79
N LYS A 769 26.27 8.94 -6.55
CA LYS A 769 27.57 9.01 -7.23
C LYS A 769 28.75 8.90 -6.26
N ILE A 770 28.57 9.36 -5.02
CA ILE A 770 29.60 9.29 -3.97
C ILE A 770 29.65 7.88 -3.38
N LEU A 771 28.51 7.27 -3.10
CA LEU A 771 28.42 5.90 -2.57
C LEU A 771 28.95 4.87 -3.58
N GLU A 772 28.70 5.06 -4.88
CA GLU A 772 29.25 4.23 -5.96
C GLU A 772 30.78 4.26 -5.94
N LYS A 773 31.39 5.44 -5.83
CA LYS A 773 32.86 5.60 -5.70
C LYS A 773 33.43 4.97 -4.42
N ILE A 774 32.73 5.11 -3.29
CA ILE A 774 33.14 4.46 -2.03
C ILE A 774 33.15 2.95 -2.22
N ARG A 775 32.15 2.40 -2.89
CA ARG A 775 32.02 0.96 -3.12
C ARG A 775 33.03 0.42 -4.13
N GLU A 776 33.42 1.22 -5.13
CA GLU A 776 34.54 0.88 -6.03
C GLU A 776 35.83 0.65 -5.24
N ALA A 777 36.05 1.42 -4.17
CA ALA A 777 37.20 1.28 -3.28
C ALA A 777 37.03 0.18 -2.20
N ASP A 778 35.83 0.02 -1.65
CA ASP A 778 35.51 -0.97 -0.62
C ASP A 778 34.25 -1.77 -0.99
N ARG A 779 34.47 -3.00 -1.47
CA ARG A 779 33.38 -3.90 -1.90
C ARG A 779 32.48 -4.37 -0.76
N SER A 780 32.90 -4.25 0.51
CA SER A 780 32.09 -4.62 1.68
C SER A 780 31.04 -3.57 2.04
N PHE A 781 31.13 -2.38 1.45
CA PHE A 781 30.23 -1.25 1.70
C PHE A 781 28.84 -1.51 1.09
N ASN A 782 27.85 -1.68 1.97
CA ASN A 782 26.46 -1.90 1.58
C ASN A 782 25.66 -0.61 1.69
N TYR A 783 24.98 -0.24 0.60
CA TYR A 783 24.07 0.89 0.60
C TYR A 783 22.78 0.57 -0.16
N GLU A 784 21.74 1.36 0.12
CA GLU A 784 20.46 1.29 -0.55
C GLU A 784 19.95 2.71 -0.80
N ILE A 785 19.37 2.96 -1.97
CA ILE A 785 18.82 4.26 -2.33
C ILE A 785 17.35 4.11 -2.65
N LYS A 786 16.51 4.74 -1.83
CA LYS A 786 15.06 4.84 -2.04
C LYS A 786 14.73 6.21 -2.62
N THR A 787 14.93 6.38 -3.93
CA THR A 787 14.28 7.45 -4.70
C THR A 787 12.86 7.01 -5.08
N GLY A 788 11.98 7.96 -5.35
CA GLY A 788 10.57 7.66 -5.65
C GLY A 788 10.18 8.00 -7.07
N GLY A 789 9.22 7.22 -7.59
CA GLY A 789 8.67 7.38 -8.93
C GLY A 789 9.53 6.83 -10.07
N ASP A 790 10.48 5.95 -9.75
CA ASP A 790 11.50 5.55 -10.71
C ASP A 790 11.22 4.20 -11.39
N LEU A 791 10.13 3.48 -11.10
CA LEU A 791 9.89 2.17 -11.74
C LEU A 791 9.96 2.27 -13.26
N PHE A 792 9.19 3.20 -13.84
CA PHE A 792 9.19 3.44 -15.29
C PHE A 792 10.38 4.32 -15.77
N ALA A 793 11.21 4.84 -14.87
CA ALA A 793 12.48 5.47 -15.20
C ALA A 793 13.67 4.50 -15.12
N SER A 794 13.45 3.32 -14.51
CA SER A 794 14.47 2.32 -14.20
C SER A 794 15.11 1.74 -15.45
N GLU A 795 16.29 1.17 -15.26
CA GLU A 795 16.98 0.41 -16.31
C GLU A 795 16.10 -0.75 -16.81
N ALA A 796 15.45 -1.47 -15.87
CA ALA A 796 14.52 -2.56 -16.19
C ALA A 796 13.37 -2.12 -17.12
N ALA A 797 12.79 -0.93 -16.92
CA ALA A 797 11.70 -0.43 -17.76
C ALA A 797 12.15 -0.12 -19.19
N LYS A 798 13.34 0.47 -19.32
CA LYS A 798 13.93 0.77 -20.62
C LYS A 798 14.29 -0.51 -21.36
N ASP A 799 14.94 -1.44 -20.67
CA ASP A 799 15.34 -2.73 -21.24
C ASP A 799 14.11 -3.55 -21.65
N LEU A 800 13.03 -3.53 -20.87
CA LEU A 800 11.77 -4.19 -21.22
C LEU A 800 11.09 -3.55 -22.43
N LEU A 801 11.12 -2.21 -22.56
CA LEU A 801 10.61 -1.53 -23.76
C LEU A 801 11.45 -1.88 -25.00
N ILE A 802 12.77 -1.96 -24.86
CA ILE A 802 13.68 -2.38 -25.93
C ILE A 802 13.35 -3.82 -26.36
N LEU A 803 13.13 -4.73 -25.41
CA LEU A 803 12.69 -6.09 -25.69
C LEU A 803 11.36 -6.10 -26.48
N PHE A 804 10.38 -5.30 -26.07
CA PHE A 804 9.09 -5.21 -26.77
C PHE A 804 9.22 -4.60 -28.17
N ASN A 805 10.15 -3.66 -28.38
CA ASN A 805 10.44 -3.14 -29.71
C ASN A 805 11.01 -4.24 -30.61
N ALA A 806 12.01 -5.00 -30.14
CA ALA A 806 12.62 -6.10 -30.90
C ALA A 806 11.64 -7.27 -31.16
N MET A 807 10.62 -7.44 -30.33
CA MET A 807 9.53 -8.40 -30.57
C MET A 807 8.43 -7.87 -31.51
N CYS A 808 8.20 -6.55 -31.55
CA CYS A 808 7.22 -5.92 -32.44
C CYS A 808 7.75 -5.72 -33.87
N TYR A 809 9.02 -5.37 -34.01
CA TYR A 809 9.65 -4.95 -35.26
C TYR A 809 10.81 -5.89 -35.59
N ASP A 810 10.49 -7.01 -36.23
CA ASP A 810 11.48 -8.02 -36.64
C ASP A 810 12.33 -7.57 -37.84
N ASP A 811 11.89 -6.54 -38.54
CA ASP A 811 12.52 -5.91 -39.71
C ASP A 811 13.31 -4.64 -39.39
N ASP A 812 13.52 -4.33 -38.11
CA ASP A 812 14.21 -3.11 -37.67
C ASP A 812 15.56 -3.38 -36.98
N PRO A 813 16.71 -3.19 -37.66
CA PRO A 813 18.04 -3.41 -37.08
C PRO A 813 18.35 -2.58 -35.84
N GLU A 814 17.78 -1.37 -35.73
CA GLU A 814 18.00 -0.47 -34.60
C GLU A 814 17.47 -1.07 -33.30
N SER A 815 16.28 -1.69 -33.37
CA SER A 815 15.65 -2.37 -32.23
C SER A 815 16.51 -3.52 -31.70
N TYR A 816 17.15 -4.30 -32.57
CA TYR A 816 18.06 -5.36 -32.12
C TYR A 816 19.40 -4.81 -31.61
N PHE A 817 19.96 -3.79 -32.26
CA PHE A 817 21.17 -3.14 -31.76
C PHE A 817 20.97 -2.60 -30.34
N ALA A 818 19.82 -1.99 -30.06
CA ALA A 818 19.45 -1.58 -28.72
C ALA A 818 19.34 -2.78 -27.76
N LEU A 819 18.73 -3.90 -28.20
CA LEU A 819 18.60 -5.12 -27.39
C LEU A 819 19.97 -5.69 -26.96
N TYR A 820 20.97 -5.61 -27.84
CA TYR A 820 22.35 -6.01 -27.55
C TYR A 820 23.08 -5.15 -26.51
N GLN A 821 22.56 -3.97 -26.19
CA GLN A 821 23.09 -3.13 -25.11
C GLN A 821 22.46 -3.46 -23.75
N THR A 822 21.46 -4.36 -23.73
CA THR A 822 20.74 -4.73 -22.50
C THR A 822 21.34 -5.98 -21.85
N PRO A 823 21.04 -6.23 -20.56
CA PRO A 823 21.45 -7.44 -19.86
C PRO A 823 20.86 -8.74 -20.42
N PHE A 824 19.90 -8.69 -21.35
CA PHE A 824 19.32 -9.88 -21.99
C PHE A 824 20.29 -10.59 -22.93
N THR A 825 21.44 -9.98 -23.24
CA THR A 825 22.47 -10.53 -24.12
C THR A 825 23.82 -10.67 -23.40
N LYS A 826 24.58 -11.73 -23.72
CA LYS A 826 25.88 -12.03 -23.08
C LYS A 826 27.08 -11.37 -23.76
N LYS A 827 26.97 -10.99 -25.04
CA LYS A 827 28.09 -10.51 -25.87
C LYS A 827 27.86 -9.05 -26.27
N ALA A 828 28.93 -8.27 -26.24
CA ALA A 828 28.93 -6.94 -26.84
C ALA A 828 28.76 -7.04 -28.36
N PHE A 829 27.95 -6.15 -28.92
CA PHE A 829 27.68 -6.09 -30.35
C PHE A 829 28.95 -5.73 -31.15
N ASP A 830 29.29 -6.54 -32.16
CA ASP A 830 30.47 -6.30 -33.01
C ASP A 830 30.13 -5.32 -34.14
N LEU A 831 30.40 -4.04 -33.91
CA LEU A 831 30.21 -2.96 -34.88
C LEU A 831 31.00 -3.18 -36.18
N GLN A 832 32.14 -3.89 -36.14
CA GLN A 832 33.00 -4.05 -37.33
C GLN A 832 32.35 -4.91 -38.41
N ARG A 833 31.46 -5.82 -38.03
CA ARG A 833 30.70 -6.68 -38.96
C ARG A 833 29.62 -5.91 -39.73
N LEU A 834 29.13 -4.79 -39.19
CA LEU A 834 28.08 -4.00 -39.84
C LEU A 834 28.60 -2.91 -40.78
N LEU A 835 29.81 -2.40 -40.55
CA LEU A 835 30.42 -1.34 -41.38
C LEU A 835 30.38 -1.65 -42.90
N PRO A 836 30.61 -2.89 -43.38
CA PRO A 836 30.56 -3.22 -44.81
C PRO A 836 29.17 -3.09 -45.45
N HIS A 837 28.10 -3.06 -44.65
CA HIS A 837 26.73 -3.06 -45.15
C HIS A 837 26.16 -1.66 -45.38
N GLU A 838 26.90 -0.58 -45.03
CA GLU A 838 26.57 0.83 -45.31
C GLU A 838 25.11 1.25 -44.99
N GLY A 839 24.48 0.65 -43.98
CA GLY A 839 23.10 0.96 -43.58
C GLY A 839 22.01 0.23 -44.37
N ASP A 840 22.35 -0.75 -45.23
CA ASP A 840 21.39 -1.61 -45.91
C ASP A 840 20.71 -2.57 -44.92
N LYS A 841 19.50 -2.22 -44.48
CA LYS A 841 18.72 -2.98 -43.48
C LYS A 841 18.58 -4.46 -43.82
N ARG A 842 18.40 -4.81 -45.11
CA ARG A 842 18.17 -6.20 -45.51
C ARG A 842 19.42 -7.05 -45.36
N LYS A 843 20.59 -6.51 -45.71
CA LYS A 843 21.86 -7.22 -45.56
C LYS A 843 22.27 -7.35 -44.09
N ILE A 844 21.98 -6.32 -43.29
CA ILE A 844 22.21 -6.33 -41.85
C ILE A 844 21.36 -7.40 -41.16
N LEU A 845 20.07 -7.53 -41.53
CA LEU A 845 19.17 -8.56 -40.99
C LEU A 845 19.47 -9.98 -41.49
N ALA A 846 20.11 -10.10 -42.66
CA ALA A 846 20.49 -11.38 -43.25
C ALA A 846 21.79 -11.96 -42.67
N GLU A 847 22.55 -11.18 -41.90
CA GLU A 847 23.64 -11.72 -41.09
C GLU A 847 23.07 -12.53 -39.92
N GLU A 848 23.69 -13.67 -39.59
CA GLU A 848 23.36 -14.52 -38.42
C GLU A 848 23.68 -13.84 -37.06
N LEU A 849 23.60 -12.51 -37.01
CA LEU A 849 23.82 -11.68 -35.83
C LEU A 849 22.69 -11.82 -34.80
N PHE A 850 21.51 -12.33 -35.14
CA PHE A 850 20.33 -12.30 -34.26
C PHE A 850 19.96 -13.66 -33.63
N ASP A 851 20.55 -14.75 -34.12
CA ASP A 851 20.31 -16.12 -33.63
C ASP A 851 20.98 -16.42 -32.26
N GLU A 852 21.80 -15.49 -31.75
CA GLU A 852 22.54 -15.67 -30.49
C GLU A 852 21.77 -15.26 -29.22
N ILE A 853 20.55 -14.73 -29.34
CA ILE A 853 19.75 -14.29 -28.17
C ILE A 853 18.92 -15.47 -27.65
N GLU A 854 19.41 -16.09 -26.57
CA GLU A 854 18.80 -17.25 -25.87
C GLU A 854 17.32 -16.98 -25.55
N GLY A 855 16.41 -17.70 -26.22
CA GLY A 855 14.95 -17.68 -25.99
C GLY A 855 14.11 -16.76 -26.89
N LEU A 856 14.73 -15.91 -27.72
CA LEU A 856 13.99 -14.88 -28.48
C LEU A 856 13.16 -15.47 -29.63
N GLU A 857 13.72 -16.44 -30.36
CA GLU A 857 13.02 -17.11 -31.46
C GLU A 857 11.88 -18.01 -30.96
N GLU A 858 12.06 -18.69 -29.81
CA GLU A 858 10.99 -19.41 -29.14
C GLU A 858 9.86 -18.47 -28.70
N ALA A 859 10.22 -17.31 -28.15
CA ALA A 859 9.25 -16.30 -27.75
C ALA A 859 8.45 -15.80 -28.97
N ARG A 860 9.09 -15.51 -30.10
CA ARG A 860 8.39 -15.10 -31.34
C ARG A 860 7.41 -16.12 -31.86
N LYS A 861 7.81 -17.39 -31.88
CA LYS A 861 6.91 -18.49 -32.22
C LYS A 861 5.77 -18.56 -31.22
N GLY A 862 6.07 -18.42 -29.93
CA GLY A 862 5.12 -18.38 -28.83
C GLY A 862 4.08 -17.27 -28.97
N LEU A 863 4.46 -16.05 -29.37
CA LEU A 863 3.54 -14.91 -29.54
C LEU A 863 2.40 -15.19 -30.53
N ARG A 864 2.59 -16.13 -31.47
CA ARG A 864 1.57 -16.52 -32.45
C ARG A 864 0.55 -17.54 -31.91
N ILE A 865 0.89 -18.26 -30.85
CA ILE A 865 0.14 -19.45 -30.38
C ILE A 865 -0.17 -19.44 -28.88
N LYS A 866 0.39 -18.52 -28.10
CA LYS A 866 0.23 -18.40 -26.64
C LYS A 866 -0.12 -16.95 -26.28
N PRO A 867 -0.77 -16.72 -25.11
CA PRO A 867 -1.00 -15.36 -24.61
C PRO A 867 0.31 -14.56 -24.44
N THR A 868 0.32 -13.31 -24.90
CA THR A 868 1.51 -12.43 -24.93
C THR A 868 2.26 -12.36 -23.60
N LEU A 869 1.55 -12.15 -22.49
CA LEU A 869 2.17 -12.04 -21.16
C LEU A 869 2.89 -13.32 -20.73
N HIS A 870 2.33 -14.49 -21.07
CA HIS A 870 2.94 -15.78 -20.77
C HIS A 870 4.26 -15.95 -21.54
N VAL A 871 4.26 -15.59 -22.82
CA VAL A 871 5.45 -15.68 -23.68
C VAL A 871 6.58 -14.79 -23.17
N ILE A 872 6.26 -13.56 -22.77
CA ILE A 872 7.25 -12.65 -22.19
C ILE A 872 7.78 -13.20 -20.87
N TYR A 873 6.91 -13.75 -20.02
CA TYR A 873 7.33 -14.34 -18.75
C TYR A 873 8.25 -15.56 -18.96
N GLU A 874 7.94 -16.42 -19.92
CA GLU A 874 8.76 -17.57 -20.32
C GLU A 874 10.15 -17.11 -20.83
N PHE A 875 10.19 -16.05 -21.63
CA PHE A 875 11.45 -15.43 -22.08
C PHE A 875 12.28 -14.94 -20.90
N LEU A 876 11.69 -14.16 -19.98
CA LEU A 876 12.42 -13.64 -18.82
C LEU A 876 12.94 -14.77 -17.91
N MET A 877 12.18 -15.85 -17.73
CA MET A 877 12.58 -16.98 -16.89
C MET A 877 13.71 -17.83 -17.50
N THR A 878 13.78 -17.90 -18.83
CA THR A 878 14.80 -18.67 -19.54
C THR A 878 16.08 -17.87 -19.78
N ASN A 879 15.95 -16.56 -19.96
CA ASN A 879 17.07 -15.67 -20.19
C ASN A 879 17.97 -15.53 -18.94
N ARG A 880 19.29 -15.50 -19.15
CA ARG A 880 20.29 -15.46 -18.06
C ARG A 880 20.73 -14.06 -17.68
N PHE A 881 19.85 -13.06 -17.78
CA PHE A 881 20.17 -11.66 -17.51
C PHE A 881 20.78 -11.43 -16.12
N GLU A 882 20.38 -12.21 -15.11
CA GLU A 882 20.95 -12.12 -13.76
C GLU A 882 22.46 -12.40 -13.73
N ASN A 883 22.93 -13.37 -14.51
CA ASN A 883 24.35 -13.71 -14.60
C ASN A 883 25.15 -12.60 -15.29
N VAL A 884 24.56 -11.97 -16.31
CA VAL A 884 25.16 -10.82 -17.01
C VAL A 884 25.27 -9.64 -16.04
N LEU A 885 24.21 -9.32 -15.30
CA LEU A 885 24.23 -8.26 -14.29
C LEU A 885 25.22 -8.53 -13.15
N ALA A 886 25.34 -9.78 -12.71
CA ALA A 886 26.33 -10.19 -11.71
C ALA A 886 27.77 -9.98 -12.22
N SER A 887 28.03 -10.27 -13.50
CA SER A 887 29.34 -10.03 -14.11
C SER A 887 29.69 -8.53 -14.23
N SER A 888 28.67 -7.66 -14.29
CA SER A 888 28.79 -6.20 -14.34
C SER A 888 28.92 -5.54 -12.96
N ASN A 889 29.33 -6.28 -11.92
CA ASN A 889 29.60 -5.78 -10.57
C ASN A 889 28.38 -5.15 -9.83
N LYS A 890 27.14 -5.50 -10.20
CA LYS A 890 25.92 -5.09 -9.45
C LYS A 890 25.74 -5.89 -8.15
N GLN A 891 25.11 -5.32 -7.11
CA GLN A 891 24.85 -6.06 -5.87
C GLN A 891 23.78 -7.11 -6.09
N LEU A 892 23.79 -8.17 -5.28
CA LEU A 892 22.74 -9.19 -5.32
C LEU A 892 21.34 -8.57 -5.18
N HIS A 893 21.18 -7.59 -4.30
CA HIS A 893 19.90 -6.91 -4.11
C HIS A 893 19.52 -6.03 -5.31
N ASP A 894 20.47 -5.41 -6.04
CA ASP A 894 20.19 -4.66 -7.28
C ASP A 894 19.68 -5.59 -8.39
N ILE A 895 20.26 -6.79 -8.49
CA ILE A 895 19.85 -7.81 -9.46
C ILE A 895 18.44 -8.30 -9.13
N GLN A 896 18.17 -8.58 -7.86
CA GLN A 896 16.83 -8.95 -7.38
C GLN A 896 15.83 -7.83 -7.66
N LYS A 897 16.21 -6.57 -7.41
CA LYS A 897 15.37 -5.40 -7.67
C LYS A 897 15.05 -5.25 -9.16
N TYR A 898 16.04 -5.38 -10.02
CA TYR A 898 15.88 -5.36 -11.48
C TYR A 898 14.85 -6.42 -11.93
N ARG A 899 14.99 -7.67 -11.44
CA ARG A 899 14.04 -8.75 -11.73
C ARG A 899 12.63 -8.42 -11.24
N LEU A 900 12.49 -7.99 -9.98
CA LEU A 900 11.19 -7.67 -9.39
C LEU A 900 10.51 -6.50 -10.12
N ASN A 901 11.28 -5.50 -10.58
CA ASN A 901 10.76 -4.40 -11.39
C ASN A 901 10.21 -4.90 -12.74
N LEU A 902 10.91 -5.83 -13.42
CA LEU A 902 10.40 -6.45 -14.65
C LEU A 902 9.04 -7.12 -14.42
N TYR A 903 8.93 -7.94 -13.38
CA TYR A 903 7.68 -8.64 -13.06
C TYR A 903 6.57 -7.69 -12.62
N ARG A 904 6.89 -6.67 -11.83
CA ARG A 904 5.92 -5.65 -11.41
C ARG A 904 5.34 -4.89 -12.60
N MET A 905 6.15 -4.56 -13.61
CA MET A 905 5.63 -3.92 -14.82
C MET A 905 4.70 -4.84 -15.63
N LEU A 906 4.99 -6.13 -15.70
CA LEU A 906 4.09 -7.10 -16.35
C LEU A 906 2.78 -7.27 -15.59
N GLU A 907 2.83 -7.27 -14.25
CA GLU A 907 1.65 -7.28 -13.39
C GLU A 907 0.79 -6.03 -13.61
N LEU A 908 1.40 -4.83 -13.56
CA LEU A 908 0.72 -3.57 -13.85
C LEU A 908 0.09 -3.55 -15.25
N ALA A 909 0.77 -4.15 -16.24
CA ALA A 909 0.23 -4.29 -17.58
C ALA A 909 -0.98 -5.23 -17.63
N ALA A 910 -0.99 -6.30 -16.82
CA ALA A 910 -2.10 -7.24 -16.69
C ALA A 910 -3.30 -6.61 -15.94
N GLU A 911 -3.05 -5.82 -14.90
CA GLU A 911 -4.09 -5.12 -14.13
C GLU A 911 -4.74 -3.98 -14.94
N GLY A 912 -3.94 -3.27 -15.75
CA GLY A 912 -4.36 -2.08 -16.47
C GLY A 912 -5.11 -2.34 -17.79
N ASN A 913 -4.96 -3.54 -18.38
CA ASN A 913 -5.55 -3.91 -19.66
C ASN A 913 -6.60 -5.02 -19.50
N SER A 914 -7.63 -5.03 -20.35
CA SER A 914 -8.58 -6.15 -20.40
C SER A 914 -7.84 -7.41 -20.85
N VAL A 915 -7.79 -8.42 -19.98
CA VAL A 915 -6.99 -9.65 -20.08
C VAL A 915 -7.16 -10.41 -21.42
N SER A 916 -8.29 -10.22 -22.10
CA SER A 916 -8.65 -10.93 -23.34
C SER A 916 -8.04 -10.38 -24.64
N ALA A 917 -7.32 -9.26 -24.65
CA ALA A 917 -6.81 -8.63 -25.90
C ALA A 917 -5.46 -7.90 -25.77
N VAL A 918 -4.55 -8.43 -24.94
CA VAL A 918 -3.21 -7.84 -24.78
C VAL A 918 -2.26 -8.36 -25.87
N SER A 919 -2.16 -7.63 -26.99
CA SER A 919 -1.12 -7.87 -27.99
C SER A 919 0.24 -7.31 -27.54
N ILE A 920 1.33 -7.77 -28.17
CA ILE A 920 2.67 -7.22 -27.92
C ILE A 920 2.73 -5.72 -28.23
N TYR A 921 2.01 -5.27 -29.26
CA TYR A 921 1.88 -3.86 -29.61
C TYR A 921 1.18 -3.06 -28.51
N ASN A 922 0.11 -3.59 -27.93
CA ASN A 922 -0.61 -2.94 -26.83
C ASN A 922 0.28 -2.81 -25.58
N LEU A 923 1.07 -3.83 -25.26
CA LEU A 923 2.04 -3.78 -24.16
C LEU A 923 3.14 -2.75 -24.40
N ARG A 924 3.69 -2.73 -25.62
CA ARG A 924 4.69 -1.73 -26.03
C ARG A 924 4.15 -0.31 -25.86
N TYR A 925 2.99 -0.02 -26.45
CA TYR A 925 2.37 1.30 -26.38
C TYR A 925 2.02 1.67 -24.93
N TRP A 926 1.49 0.73 -24.15
CA TRP A 926 1.22 0.95 -22.74
C TRP A 926 2.49 1.33 -21.98
N LEU A 927 3.57 0.56 -22.12
CA LEU A 927 4.83 0.80 -21.41
C LEU A 927 5.48 2.12 -21.84
N GLU A 928 5.45 2.45 -23.13
CA GLU A 928 5.89 3.74 -23.67
C GLU A 928 5.14 4.91 -23.03
N VAL A 929 3.81 4.82 -22.94
CA VAL A 929 2.98 5.82 -22.25
C VAL A 929 3.33 5.90 -20.78
N GLN A 930 3.52 4.79 -20.07
CA GLN A 930 3.91 4.80 -18.66
C GLN A 930 5.28 5.46 -18.44
N ILE A 931 6.28 5.16 -19.27
CA ILE A 931 7.61 5.78 -19.22
C ILE A 931 7.53 7.30 -19.47
N ALA A 932 6.67 7.72 -20.39
CA ALA A 932 6.47 9.13 -20.72
C ALA A 932 5.67 9.89 -19.67
N THR A 933 4.71 9.25 -18.99
CA THR A 933 3.68 9.94 -18.20
C THR A 933 3.57 9.55 -16.75
N ASN A 934 3.90 8.32 -16.37
CA ASN A 934 3.69 7.77 -15.03
C ASN A 934 5.00 7.49 -14.30
N ARG A 935 5.81 8.53 -14.08
CA ARG A 935 7.05 8.45 -13.28
C ARG A 935 6.79 8.58 -11.78
N ASN A 936 5.69 8.03 -11.29
CA ASN A 936 5.31 8.11 -9.88
C ASN A 936 5.20 6.72 -9.24
N GLU A 937 5.22 5.65 -10.03
CA GLU A 937 5.24 4.29 -9.52
C GLU A 937 6.62 3.97 -8.94
N ASP A 938 6.65 3.46 -7.71
CA ASP A 938 7.89 3.14 -7.01
C ASP A 938 8.46 1.79 -7.49
N GLU A 939 9.79 1.70 -7.53
CA GLU A 939 10.46 0.41 -7.74
C GLU A 939 10.17 -0.56 -6.59
N MET A 940 10.26 -1.85 -6.87
CA MET A 940 10.09 -2.88 -5.85
C MET A 940 11.18 -2.75 -4.78
N ASP A 941 10.78 -2.85 -3.50
CA ASP A 941 11.71 -2.84 -2.38
C ASP A 941 12.34 -4.23 -2.21
N VAL A 942 13.65 -4.25 -1.93
CA VAL A 942 14.40 -5.47 -1.61
C VAL A 942 15.05 -5.29 -0.25
N ASP A 943 14.60 -6.04 0.74
CA ASP A 943 15.14 -5.96 2.09
C ASP A 943 16.54 -6.57 2.18
N ILE A 944 17.53 -5.72 2.47
CA ILE A 944 18.91 -6.15 2.70
C ILE A 944 19.02 -6.62 4.15
N THR A 945 18.86 -7.92 4.38
CA THR A 945 18.87 -8.52 5.73
C THR A 945 20.17 -9.23 6.10
N ASN A 946 20.97 -9.63 5.12
CA ASN A 946 22.20 -10.43 5.32
C ASN A 946 23.47 -9.57 5.51
N CYS A 947 23.35 -8.32 5.95
CA CYS A 947 24.51 -7.46 6.23
C CYS A 947 24.55 -7.01 7.70
N GLU A 948 25.73 -6.63 8.17
CA GLU A 948 25.89 -6.07 9.53
C GLU A 948 25.56 -4.58 9.57
N LYS A 949 25.95 -3.85 8.53
CA LYS A 949 25.86 -2.39 8.44
C LYS A 949 25.31 -1.98 7.08
N LEU A 950 24.36 -1.05 7.07
CA LEU A 950 23.69 -0.57 5.87
C LEU A 950 23.62 0.97 5.84
N VAL A 951 23.97 1.57 4.69
CA VAL A 951 23.72 3.00 4.43
C VAL A 951 22.46 3.17 3.60
N ARG A 952 21.46 3.87 4.12
CA ARG A 952 20.19 4.10 3.42
C ARG A 952 20.04 5.56 3.03
N VAL A 953 19.93 5.85 1.74
CA VAL A 953 19.64 7.21 1.24
C VAL A 953 18.17 7.33 0.92
N ILE A 954 17.49 8.28 1.56
CA ILE A 954 16.05 8.45 1.40
C ILE A 954 15.66 9.92 1.55
N THR A 955 14.59 10.33 0.88
CA THR A 955 14.04 11.67 1.10
C THR A 955 13.33 11.76 2.45
N VAL A 956 13.31 12.95 3.06
CA VAL A 956 12.63 13.13 4.36
C VAL A 956 11.15 12.74 4.32
N HIS A 957 10.45 13.01 3.21
CA HIS A 957 9.05 12.62 3.03
C HIS A 957 8.86 11.10 3.13
N LYS A 958 9.70 10.32 2.45
CA LYS A 958 9.66 8.85 2.51
C LYS A 958 10.19 8.28 3.83
N ALA A 959 11.04 9.02 4.53
CA ALA A 959 11.53 8.63 5.85
C ALA A 959 10.46 8.74 6.96
N LYS A 960 9.34 9.42 6.70
CA LYS A 960 8.25 9.56 7.67
C LYS A 960 7.71 8.18 8.06
N GLY A 961 7.52 7.96 9.36
CA GLY A 961 7.13 6.65 9.90
C GLY A 961 8.30 5.68 10.15
N LEU A 962 9.42 5.83 9.45
CA LEU A 962 10.64 5.04 9.66
C LEU A 962 11.48 5.57 10.85
N GLU A 963 12.49 4.81 11.22
CA GLU A 963 13.43 5.11 12.31
C GLU A 963 14.79 4.46 12.06
N PHE A 964 15.87 5.16 12.39
CA PHE A 964 17.24 4.74 12.05
C PHE A 964 18.18 4.91 13.23
N ASP A 965 19.20 4.06 13.34
CA ASP A 965 20.18 4.12 14.44
C ASP A 965 20.95 5.43 14.43
N THR A 966 21.50 5.78 13.26
CA THR A 966 22.21 7.05 13.01
C THR A 966 21.58 7.77 11.83
N VAL A 967 21.36 9.08 11.96
CA VAL A 967 20.87 9.94 10.88
C VAL A 967 21.93 10.97 10.52
N PHE A 968 22.16 11.15 9.22
CA PHE A 968 23.01 12.19 8.65
C PHE A 968 22.19 13.09 7.72
N ILE A 969 22.23 14.41 7.96
CA ILE A 969 21.58 15.43 7.13
C ILE A 969 22.67 16.28 6.45
N PRO A 970 23.10 15.92 5.23
CA PRO A 970 24.23 16.57 4.55
C PRO A 970 23.90 17.93 3.93
N PHE A 971 22.65 18.16 3.53
CA PHE A 971 22.25 19.36 2.78
C PHE A 971 21.25 20.20 3.57
N THR A 972 21.71 21.29 4.17
CA THR A 972 20.87 22.24 4.91
C THR A 972 20.93 23.67 4.38
N GLN A 973 21.83 23.94 3.43
CA GLN A 973 22.06 25.22 2.78
C GLN A 973 21.09 25.51 1.61
N SER A 974 20.33 24.50 1.18
CA SER A 974 19.42 24.65 0.04
C SER A 974 18.27 25.61 0.39
N PRO A 975 18.00 26.64 -0.42
CA PRO A 975 16.94 27.60 -0.14
C PRO A 975 15.57 26.92 -0.15
N PHE A 976 14.65 27.38 0.72
CA PHE A 976 13.28 26.86 0.79
C PHE A 976 12.53 27.09 -0.52
N GLU A 977 12.57 28.31 -1.03
CA GLU A 977 11.97 28.68 -2.32
C GLU A 977 12.94 28.43 -3.47
N LYS A 978 12.50 27.68 -4.48
CA LYS A 978 13.06 27.75 -5.84
C LYS A 978 12.17 28.69 -6.63
N LYS A 979 12.72 29.71 -7.31
CA LYS A 979 11.94 30.62 -8.17
C LYS A 979 11.37 29.83 -9.37
N PRO A 980 10.07 29.45 -9.39
CA PRO A 980 9.53 28.70 -10.51
C PRO A 980 9.32 29.64 -11.71
N ASN A 981 9.25 29.08 -12.92
CA ASN A 981 8.94 29.85 -14.12
C ASN A 981 7.45 30.20 -14.23
N GLN A 982 6.60 29.44 -13.54
CA GLN A 982 5.15 29.59 -13.48
C GLN A 982 4.69 29.21 -12.08
N GLU A 983 3.78 29.97 -11.49
CA GLU A 983 3.30 29.75 -10.12
C GLU A 983 1.83 30.12 -10.02
N MET A 984 1.04 29.29 -9.34
CA MET A 984 -0.33 29.58 -8.95
C MET A 984 -0.45 29.32 -7.45
N ILE A 985 -0.99 30.30 -6.73
CA ILE A 985 -1.22 30.25 -5.30
C ILE A 985 -2.73 30.31 -5.10
N VAL A 986 -3.27 29.31 -4.40
CA VAL A 986 -4.69 29.21 -4.07
C VAL A 986 -4.83 29.14 -2.56
N THR A 987 -5.56 30.09 -1.99
CA THR A 987 -5.85 30.14 -0.55
C THR A 987 -7.35 30.19 -0.31
N LYS A 988 -7.77 29.70 0.85
CA LYS A 988 -9.16 29.76 1.31
C LYS A 988 -9.23 30.77 2.45
N GLU A 989 -9.99 31.84 2.29
CA GLU A 989 -10.26 32.84 3.32
C GLU A 989 -11.78 32.97 3.49
N ASN A 990 -12.31 32.75 4.70
CA ASN A 990 -13.74 32.91 5.04
C ASN A 990 -14.70 32.20 4.06
N ASP A 991 -14.42 30.93 3.74
CA ASP A 991 -15.15 30.10 2.77
C ASP A 991 -15.12 30.53 1.29
N ASN A 992 -14.41 31.61 0.95
CA ASN A 992 -14.14 32.00 -0.44
C ASN A 992 -12.70 31.63 -0.83
N PHE A 993 -12.52 31.18 -2.07
CA PHE A 993 -11.20 30.87 -2.61
C PHE A 993 -10.62 32.10 -3.30
N LYS A 994 -9.35 32.39 -3.06
CA LYS A 994 -8.58 33.41 -3.78
C LYS A 994 -7.49 32.72 -4.57
N ALA A 995 -7.36 33.10 -5.84
CA ALA A 995 -6.34 32.55 -6.73
C ALA A 995 -5.47 33.69 -7.29
N GLY A 996 -4.16 33.55 -7.15
CA GLY A 996 -3.17 34.42 -7.77
C GLY A 996 -2.16 33.62 -8.58
N TRP A 997 -1.68 34.17 -9.68
CA TRP A 997 -0.75 33.49 -10.57
C TRP A 997 0.34 34.43 -11.10
N LYS A 998 1.48 33.83 -11.46
CA LYS A 998 2.62 34.50 -12.09
C LYS A 998 3.21 33.62 -13.18
N LEU A 999 3.52 34.23 -14.34
CA LEU A 999 4.06 33.55 -15.51
C LEU A 999 5.25 34.33 -16.06
N LYS A 1000 6.35 33.65 -16.38
CA LYS A 1000 7.38 34.22 -17.27
C LYS A 1000 6.96 34.05 -18.72
N VAL A 1001 7.14 35.10 -19.51
CA VAL A 1001 6.79 35.10 -20.93
C VAL A 1001 8.05 35.32 -21.77
N ASN A 1002 8.13 34.66 -22.92
CA ASN A 1002 9.31 34.66 -23.78
C ASN A 1002 9.54 35.98 -24.54
N VAL A 1003 8.64 36.97 -24.43
CA VAL A 1003 8.71 38.25 -25.16
C VAL A 1003 9.99 39.05 -24.86
N SER A 1004 10.56 38.94 -23.65
CA SER A 1004 11.76 39.73 -23.28
C SER A 1004 12.67 39.09 -22.21
N ARG A 1005 12.58 37.77 -21.93
CA ARG A 1005 13.34 37.03 -20.87
C ARG A 1005 13.25 37.59 -19.43
N THR A 1006 12.80 38.82 -19.21
CA THR A 1006 12.75 39.51 -17.90
C THR A 1006 11.34 39.92 -17.46
N GLU A 1007 10.37 40.00 -18.37
CA GLU A 1007 8.99 40.35 -18.01
C GLU A 1007 8.18 39.12 -17.56
N SER A 1008 7.46 39.29 -16.46
CA SER A 1008 6.53 38.30 -15.94
C SER A 1008 5.13 38.87 -15.89
N ILE A 1009 4.16 38.12 -16.41
CA ILE A 1009 2.76 38.43 -16.20
C ILE A 1009 2.37 38.01 -14.78
N VAL A 1010 1.71 38.91 -14.06
CA VAL A 1010 1.32 38.69 -12.67
C VAL A 1010 -0.15 39.06 -12.50
N SER A 1011 -0.93 38.20 -11.86
CA SER A 1011 -2.31 38.52 -11.46
C SER A 1011 -2.32 39.52 -10.29
N PRO A 1012 -3.34 40.38 -10.14
CA PRO A 1012 -3.38 41.39 -9.09
C PRO A 1012 -3.24 40.85 -7.65
N LEU A 1013 -3.76 39.64 -7.38
CA LEU A 1013 -3.72 39.03 -6.04
C LEU A 1013 -2.40 38.35 -5.69
N TYR A 1014 -1.51 38.12 -6.67
CA TYR A 1014 -0.36 37.24 -6.49
C TYR A 1014 0.64 37.74 -5.44
N GLU A 1015 1.01 39.03 -5.44
CA GLU A 1015 2.04 39.51 -4.50
C GLU A 1015 1.58 39.44 -3.04
N ASN A 1016 0.30 39.70 -2.75
CA ASN A 1016 -0.27 39.54 -1.40
C ASN A 1016 -0.29 38.06 -0.98
N LEU A 1017 -0.82 37.18 -1.84
CA LEU A 1017 -0.87 35.75 -1.57
C LEU A 1017 0.52 35.13 -1.41
N LYS A 1018 1.50 35.64 -2.13
CA LYS A 1018 2.89 35.20 -2.04
C LYS A 1018 3.48 35.47 -0.66
N GLU A 1019 3.26 36.63 -0.06
CA GLU A 1019 3.78 36.92 1.29
C GLU A 1019 3.24 35.95 2.35
N GLN A 1020 1.95 35.61 2.27
CA GLN A 1020 1.34 34.60 3.13
C GLN A 1020 1.95 33.21 2.87
N GLU A 1021 2.09 32.83 1.60
CA GLU A 1021 2.64 31.54 1.18
C GLU A 1021 4.09 31.34 1.65
N LYS A 1022 4.92 32.40 1.66
CA LYS A 1022 6.30 32.32 2.18
C LYS A 1022 6.35 31.85 3.63
N LYS A 1023 5.45 32.36 4.48
CA LYS A 1023 5.39 31.96 5.89
C LYS A 1023 5.00 30.49 6.03
N GLU A 1024 4.04 30.04 5.24
CA GLU A 1024 3.61 28.64 5.22
C GLU A 1024 4.70 27.70 4.71
N ILE A 1025 5.48 28.10 3.70
CA ILE A 1025 6.66 27.36 3.24
C ILE A 1025 7.68 27.21 4.37
N ILE A 1026 8.00 28.28 5.10
CA ILE A 1026 8.94 28.23 6.23
C ILE A 1026 8.43 27.26 7.32
N ARG A 1027 7.14 27.32 7.66
CA ARG A 1027 6.50 26.43 8.65
C ARG A 1027 6.49 24.97 8.20
N GLU A 1028 6.22 24.71 6.92
CA GLU A 1028 6.27 23.35 6.34
C GLU A 1028 7.70 22.82 6.33
N GLU A 1029 8.69 23.63 5.94
CA GLU A 1029 10.10 23.24 5.94
C GLU A 1029 10.66 22.99 7.34
N ALA A 1030 10.21 23.74 8.34
CA ALA A 1030 10.53 23.47 9.73
C ALA A 1030 9.95 22.14 10.22
N ARG A 1031 8.71 21.82 9.87
CA ARG A 1031 8.10 20.51 10.13
C ARG A 1031 8.82 19.38 9.39
N LEU A 1032 9.27 19.62 8.16
CA LEU A 1032 10.08 18.68 7.41
C LEU A 1032 11.42 18.40 8.13
N LEU A 1033 12.10 19.44 8.60
CA LEU A 1033 13.32 19.30 9.39
C LEU A 1033 13.06 18.61 10.76
N TYR A 1034 11.95 18.91 11.43
CA TYR A 1034 11.49 18.21 12.63
C TYR A 1034 11.36 16.71 12.37
N VAL A 1035 10.69 16.32 11.28
CA VAL A 1035 10.56 14.91 10.87
C VAL A 1035 11.94 14.30 10.66
N ALA A 1036 12.84 14.97 9.93
CA ALA A 1036 14.19 14.46 9.63
C ALA A 1036 15.00 14.19 10.90
N MET A 1037 15.07 15.15 11.83
CA MET A 1037 15.85 15.02 13.06
C MET A 1037 15.26 13.98 14.02
N THR A 1038 13.94 13.84 14.07
CA THR A 1038 13.24 12.86 14.93
C THR A 1038 13.24 11.43 14.38
N ARG A 1039 13.89 11.17 13.24
CA ARG A 1039 14.11 9.79 12.74
C ARG A 1039 15.26 9.08 13.46
N ALA A 1040 16.16 9.84 14.10
CA ALA A 1040 17.31 9.29 14.80
C ALA A 1040 16.94 8.61 16.12
N LYS A 1041 17.42 7.39 16.33
CA LYS A 1041 17.35 6.67 17.62
C LYS A 1041 18.49 7.06 18.54
N HIS A 1042 19.73 7.04 18.03
CA HIS A 1042 20.92 7.18 18.86
C HIS A 1042 21.81 8.35 18.48
N ARG A 1043 22.03 8.59 17.18
CA ARG A 1043 22.98 9.61 16.69
C ARG A 1043 22.36 10.49 15.61
N LEU A 1044 22.63 11.80 15.69
CA LEU A 1044 22.23 12.77 14.67
C LEU A 1044 23.42 13.66 14.25
N TYR A 1045 23.77 13.62 12.97
CA TYR A 1045 24.78 14.50 12.38
C TYR A 1045 24.15 15.45 11.38
N VAL A 1046 24.37 16.74 11.55
CA VAL A 1046 23.84 17.76 10.66
C VAL A 1046 24.95 18.71 10.26
N LEU A 1047 25.12 18.92 8.96
CA LEU A 1047 26.00 19.97 8.45
C LEU A 1047 25.21 21.27 8.38
N THR A 1048 25.81 22.37 8.82
CA THR A 1048 25.25 23.73 8.82
C THR A 1048 26.23 24.67 8.14
N GLN A 1049 25.80 25.78 7.54
CA GLN A 1049 26.70 26.74 6.87
C GLN A 1049 26.63 28.12 7.51
N THR A 1050 27.74 28.72 7.96
CA THR A 1050 27.78 30.12 8.45
C THR A 1050 27.26 31.13 7.42
N PRO A 1051 26.42 32.12 7.79
CA PRO A 1051 25.80 33.00 6.82
C PRO A 1051 26.83 34.06 6.41
N LYS A 1052 26.97 34.36 5.12
CA LYS A 1052 27.84 35.47 4.68
C LYS A 1052 27.36 36.85 5.19
N TYR A 1053 26.10 36.96 5.65
CA TYR A 1053 25.49 38.19 6.18
C TYR A 1053 24.52 37.90 7.34
N PHE A 1054 24.65 38.64 8.47
CA PHE A 1054 23.86 38.51 9.71
C PHE A 1054 22.46 39.16 9.68
N LYS A 1055 21.74 39.14 8.55
CA LYS A 1055 20.33 39.58 8.55
C LYS A 1055 19.42 38.37 8.79
N ASN A 1056 18.44 38.52 9.71
CA ASN A 1056 17.37 37.56 10.06
C ASN A 1056 16.75 36.88 8.83
N ASN A 1057 17.40 35.86 8.31
CA ASN A 1057 17.05 35.22 7.05
C ASN A 1057 16.69 33.77 7.34
N LYS A 1058 15.39 33.47 7.48
CA LYS A 1058 14.87 32.11 7.67
C LYS A 1058 14.69 31.42 6.30
N TYR A 1059 15.75 31.31 5.49
CA TYR A 1059 15.62 30.87 4.09
C TYR A 1059 16.08 29.44 3.81
N ASN A 1060 16.71 28.76 4.77
CA ASN A 1060 17.15 27.37 4.64
C ASN A 1060 17.22 26.67 6.03
N TRP A 1061 17.49 25.36 6.04
CA TRP A 1061 17.56 24.59 7.29
C TRP A 1061 18.75 24.99 8.19
N SER A 1062 19.89 25.41 7.63
CA SER A 1062 21.01 25.93 8.42
C SER A 1062 20.60 27.15 9.26
N ASP A 1063 19.81 28.05 8.68
CA ASP A 1063 19.32 29.24 9.37
C ASP A 1063 18.37 28.89 10.51
N LEU A 1064 17.45 27.94 10.29
CA LEU A 1064 16.49 27.49 11.33
C LEU A 1064 17.19 26.85 12.53
N ILE A 1065 18.19 26.00 12.30
CA ILE A 1065 18.94 25.34 13.38
C ILE A 1065 19.70 26.38 14.24
N ARG A 1066 20.20 27.44 13.60
CA ARG A 1066 20.99 28.47 14.29
C ARG A 1066 20.20 29.48 15.09
N LEU A 1067 18.88 29.52 14.96
CA LEU A 1067 18.04 30.36 15.83
C LEU A 1067 18.28 30.04 17.32
N GLU A 1068 18.58 28.77 17.65
CA GLU A 1068 18.98 28.36 19.00
C GLU A 1068 20.48 28.61 19.24
N LEU A 1069 21.35 28.23 18.28
CA LEU A 1069 22.81 28.32 18.44
C LEU A 1069 23.33 29.76 18.57
N GLY A 1070 22.64 30.75 17.97
CA GLY A 1070 23.02 32.17 17.99
C GLY A 1070 22.57 32.94 19.23
N LYS A 1071 21.86 32.31 20.18
CA LYS A 1071 21.51 32.90 21.49
C LYS A 1071 22.62 32.72 22.55
N LYS A 1072 23.73 32.06 22.21
CA LYS A 1072 24.88 31.85 23.11
C LYS A 1072 26.06 32.74 22.78
#